data_AF-A0A9P6R516-F1
#
_entry.id   AF-A0A9P6R516-F1
#
_cell.length_a   1.000
_cell.length_b   1.000
_cell.length_c   1.000
_cell.angle_alpha   90.00
_cell.angle_beta   90.00
_cell.angle_gamma   90.00
#
_symmetry.space_group_name_H-M   'P 1'
#
loop_
_entity.id
_entity.type
_entity.pdbx_description
1 polymer ?
#
loop_
_entity_poly.entity_id
_entity_poly.type
_entity_poly.pdbx_seq_one_letter_code
_entity_poly.pdbx_strand_id
1 'polypeptide(L)'
;MALSYPLNNAPYGLLAIAAALNAPADALALRPLAPQLAATTTLVTAQSATSVKISGPVAIARFLARSFSSTSAALYAESDPVLCAAQDTLLDLVRQTVFTPKHITTLATAANAPSTSFLLADDKPLLADYAVWGTITAYTKSHSLLANLKDLDRFMAWTNRMDQRPECQSAIQILDKAAKDANDALAAEAASAAAEKAKLSSVVEVPQIEGSDPETDPLDAFKNVLAAQLAKLVDVDIKVLYEALEAPRASENGHIALSVPRLRLKGNPTAIAADIVEKFQSNDYVLLTKADGPFVNFFLNHIKLAESLFKKIYNTKERWGNNNLGQNKKVVVEFSSPNIAKPFHAGHLRSTIIGSFIRNILAANGYDTVSMNYLGDWGKQYGLLAVGFERYGSEEKLLEDPIKHLFDVYVKINQDAKENEAVHDEARAYFKKMEDGDEAALKIWSRFRDLSIVKYKDIYARLNIAFDVYSGESQVTDGMERALKMLREKNLLTESDGALIIDLTKYKLGICVVQKKDGTALYITRDIGAALERYEKYGFEHMYYIVASQQDLHLKQLFKILELLEFDWAKRVTHLNFGMVGGMSTRKGTVVFLEEILEETRDAMHDVMKKNEHKYAQIEEPLEVADNIGISAIMIQDASARRIKNYDFDWKRMFSFEGDTGPYLQYAHARLCSIERKTEMEVNPNADLRHLGDSRAAADLITMIARYPQIVRETMRTYEPVNIVGYAMKLSHHVSQALESMYVMGAEKNVAEARLYMYWSARVTLGNAMRLLNLKPQERM
;
A
#
# COMPACT_ATOMS: atom_id res chain seq x y z
N MET A 1 -36.98 -2.42 41.24
CA MET A 1 -35.75 -2.62 40.45
C MET A 1 -35.72 -1.53 39.39
N ALA A 2 -34.65 -0.73 39.30
CA ALA A 2 -34.55 0.46 38.46
C ALA A 2 -33.74 0.15 37.19
N LEU A 3 -34.24 0.56 36.01
CA LEU A 3 -33.57 0.43 34.71
C LEU A 3 -33.56 1.81 34.03
N SER A 4 -32.46 2.16 33.34
CA SER A 4 -32.24 3.44 32.65
C SER A 4 -32.08 3.24 31.14
N TYR A 5 -32.66 4.11 30.29
CA TYR A 5 -32.53 4.04 28.83
C TYR A 5 -32.58 5.42 28.14
N PRO A 6 -31.81 5.67 27.07
CA PRO A 6 -31.90 6.89 26.26
C PRO A 6 -33.05 6.85 25.25
N LEU A 7 -33.76 7.98 25.08
CA LEU A 7 -34.96 8.13 24.24
C LEU A 7 -34.72 8.03 22.73
N ASN A 8 -33.48 8.18 22.25
CA ASN A 8 -33.16 8.12 20.81
C ASN A 8 -33.33 6.71 20.20
N ASN A 9 -33.66 5.69 20.99
CA ASN A 9 -33.78 4.29 20.57
C ASN A 9 -35.13 3.65 20.95
N ALA A 10 -36.19 4.43 21.21
CA ALA A 10 -37.50 3.83 21.38
C ALA A 10 -37.98 3.29 20.01
N PRO A 11 -38.11 1.97 19.79
CA PRO A 11 -38.63 1.46 18.53
C PRO A 11 -40.03 2.03 18.30
N TYR A 12 -40.30 2.53 17.10
CA TYR A 12 -41.56 3.17 16.71
C TYR A 12 -42.83 2.34 17.06
N GLY A 13 -42.70 1.02 17.19
CA GLY A 13 -43.76 0.15 17.72
C GLY A 13 -44.22 0.48 19.15
N LEU A 14 -43.35 1.01 20.02
CA LEU A 14 -43.71 1.41 21.39
C LEU A 14 -44.56 2.70 21.44
N LEU A 15 -44.32 3.63 20.52
CA LEU A 15 -45.12 4.85 20.38
C LEU A 15 -46.52 4.55 19.83
N ALA A 16 -46.61 3.62 18.86
CA ALA A 16 -47.89 3.13 18.33
C ALA A 16 -48.73 2.39 19.39
N ILE A 17 -48.08 1.60 20.24
CA ILE A 17 -48.73 0.90 21.36
C ILE A 17 -49.24 1.89 22.42
N ALA A 18 -48.49 2.94 22.74
CA ALA A 18 -48.92 3.97 23.68
C ALA A 18 -50.14 4.75 23.19
N ALA A 19 -50.22 5.03 21.88
CA ALA A 19 -51.37 5.68 21.25
C ALA A 19 -52.62 4.78 21.21
N ALA A 20 -52.47 3.48 20.93
CA ALA A 20 -53.58 2.52 20.87
C ALA A 20 -54.25 2.24 22.23
N LEU A 21 -53.58 2.50 23.34
CA LEU A 21 -54.07 2.22 24.69
C LEU A 21 -54.90 3.37 25.32
N ASN A 22 -55.19 4.43 24.56
CA ASN A 22 -56.03 5.56 24.95
C ASN A 22 -55.66 6.17 26.32
N ALA A 23 -54.36 6.23 26.61
CA ALA A 23 -53.88 7.06 27.72
C ALA A 23 -54.06 8.53 27.32
N PRO A 24 -54.68 9.39 28.16
CA PRO A 24 -54.74 10.81 27.87
C PRO A 24 -53.31 11.30 27.61
N ALA A 25 -53.16 12.14 26.58
CA ALA A 25 -51.88 12.68 26.10
C ALA A 25 -51.04 13.38 27.20
N ASP A 26 -51.61 13.54 28.40
CA ASP A 26 -51.03 14.18 29.58
C ASP A 26 -50.27 13.18 30.50
N ALA A 27 -50.42 11.86 30.31
CA ALA A 27 -49.71 10.83 31.10
C ALA A 27 -48.29 10.50 30.58
N LEU A 28 -47.91 11.05 29.42
CA LEU A 28 -46.55 11.03 28.87
C LEU A 28 -45.97 12.45 28.85
N ALA A 29 -46.17 13.21 29.92
CA ALA A 29 -45.47 14.47 30.13
C ALA A 29 -43.99 14.19 30.48
N LEU A 30 -43.14 14.11 29.46
CA LEU A 30 -41.70 14.36 29.61
C LEU A 30 -41.51 15.84 29.95
N ARG A 31 -41.65 16.23 31.22
CA ARG A 31 -41.20 17.55 31.69
C ARG A 31 -39.72 17.47 32.08
N PRO A 32 -38.84 18.29 31.51
CA PRO A 32 -37.56 18.57 32.15
C PRO A 32 -37.85 19.42 33.40
N LEU A 33 -37.39 18.96 34.57
CA LEU A 33 -37.25 19.83 35.72
C LEU A 33 -36.11 20.82 35.39
N ALA A 34 -36.45 22.06 35.06
CA ALA A 34 -35.48 23.12 34.89
C ALA A 34 -34.75 23.40 36.22
N PRO A 35 -33.41 23.58 36.24
CA PRO A 35 -32.74 24.20 37.35
C PRO A 35 -32.71 25.72 37.14
N GLN A 36 -33.23 26.47 38.11
CA GLN A 36 -32.85 27.87 38.32
C GLN A 36 -31.35 27.89 38.71
N LEU A 37 -30.50 28.56 37.94
CA LEU A 37 -29.48 29.53 38.42
C LEU A 37 -28.50 29.94 37.30
N ALA A 38 -28.07 31.19 37.40
CA ALA A 38 -27.22 31.91 36.47
C ALA A 38 -25.75 31.50 36.51
N ALA A 39 -25.06 31.77 35.40
CA ALA A 39 -23.62 32.01 35.24
C ALA A 39 -22.60 30.88 35.53
N THR A 40 -21.57 30.85 34.69
CA THR A 40 -20.23 30.21 34.81
C THR A 40 -20.07 28.72 34.45
N THR A 41 -19.41 28.51 33.30
CA THR A 41 -18.33 27.56 32.93
C THR A 41 -18.26 26.14 33.52
N THR A 42 -17.87 25.21 32.62
CA THR A 42 -17.10 23.95 32.79
C THR A 42 -17.87 22.61 32.78
N LEU A 43 -17.48 21.76 31.81
CA LEU A 43 -17.82 20.34 31.66
C LEU A 43 -17.32 19.50 32.85
N VAL A 44 -18.17 18.65 33.45
CA VAL A 44 -17.78 17.42 34.16
C VAL A 44 -18.82 16.31 33.93
N THR A 45 -18.29 15.10 33.79
CA THR A 45 -18.85 13.77 33.49
C THR A 45 -19.98 13.21 34.39
N ALA A 46 -20.80 12.34 33.76
CA ALA A 46 -21.49 11.14 34.29
C ALA A 46 -22.67 11.23 35.29
N GLN A 47 -23.77 10.56 34.90
CA GLN A 47 -24.80 9.83 35.67
C GLN A 47 -25.46 10.46 36.92
N SER A 48 -26.78 10.69 36.85
CA SER A 48 -27.75 10.07 37.79
C SER A 48 -29.19 10.21 37.28
N ALA A 49 -29.99 9.16 37.50
CA ALA A 49 -31.27 8.89 36.86
C ALA A 49 -32.47 9.49 37.61
N THR A 50 -33.41 10.10 36.87
CA THR A 50 -34.80 10.35 37.30
C THR A 50 -35.65 9.10 37.06
N SER A 51 -36.32 8.58 38.09
CA SER A 51 -37.16 7.37 38.02
C SER A 51 -38.63 7.68 37.69
N VAL A 52 -39.30 6.79 36.94
CA VAL A 52 -40.73 6.86 36.61
C VAL A 52 -41.45 5.61 37.15
N LYS A 53 -42.69 5.78 37.66
CA LYS A 53 -43.53 4.72 38.22
C LYS A 53 -44.70 4.44 37.26
N ILE A 54 -44.88 3.19 36.84
CA ILE A 54 -45.95 2.78 35.90
C ILE A 54 -47.04 2.04 36.70
N SER A 55 -48.30 2.43 36.53
CA SER A 55 -49.48 1.77 37.10
C SER A 55 -50.52 1.47 36.02
N GLY A 56 -50.98 0.22 35.92
CA GLY A 56 -51.96 -0.24 34.93
C GLY A 56 -52.30 -1.74 35.07
N PRO A 57 -53.23 -2.27 34.24
CA PRO A 57 -53.66 -3.67 34.27
C PRO A 57 -52.47 -4.66 34.27
N VAL A 58 -52.55 -5.72 35.09
CA VAL A 58 -51.43 -6.64 35.39
C VAL A 58 -50.78 -7.24 34.13
N ALA A 59 -51.56 -7.49 33.06
CA ALA A 59 -51.05 -7.98 31.79
C ALA A 59 -50.11 -6.98 31.07
N ILE A 60 -50.37 -5.68 31.20
CA ILE A 60 -49.59 -4.59 30.58
C ILE A 60 -48.30 -4.36 31.36
N ALA A 61 -48.36 -4.41 32.70
CA ALA A 61 -47.17 -4.37 33.55
C ALA A 61 -46.22 -5.56 33.29
N ARG A 62 -46.78 -6.76 33.02
CA ARG A 62 -46.01 -7.97 32.66
C ARG A 62 -45.30 -7.85 31.31
N PHE A 63 -45.95 -7.27 30.29
CA PHE A 63 -45.37 -7.07 28.95
C PHE A 63 -44.25 -6.01 28.93
N LEU A 64 -44.45 -4.88 29.61
CA LEU A 64 -43.41 -3.85 29.74
C LEU A 64 -42.22 -4.39 30.56
N ALA A 65 -42.46 -5.10 31.67
CA ALA A 65 -41.37 -5.68 32.47
C ALA A 65 -40.48 -6.65 31.67
N ARG A 66 -41.04 -7.44 30.73
CA ARG A 66 -40.28 -8.40 29.90
C ARG A 66 -39.63 -7.77 28.66
N SER A 67 -40.16 -6.64 28.17
CA SER A 67 -39.57 -5.87 27.08
C SER A 67 -38.24 -5.21 27.50
N PHE A 68 -38.03 -5.00 28.81
CA PHE A 68 -36.88 -4.30 29.39
C PHE A 68 -35.96 -5.17 30.29
N SER A 69 -36.25 -6.45 30.52
CA SER A 69 -35.46 -7.36 31.38
C SER A 69 -35.44 -8.80 30.85
N SER A 70 -34.25 -9.43 30.81
CA SER A 70 -34.05 -10.83 30.39
C SER A 70 -34.26 -11.86 31.52
N THR A 71 -34.61 -11.42 32.74
CA THR A 71 -34.61 -12.27 33.93
C THR A 71 -35.93 -12.19 34.70
N SER A 72 -36.96 -12.90 34.23
CA SER A 72 -37.98 -13.46 35.14
C SER A 72 -38.82 -14.53 34.43
N ALA A 73 -38.53 -15.79 34.71
CA ALA A 73 -39.33 -16.94 34.30
C ALA A 73 -40.61 -17.12 35.17
N ALA A 74 -40.73 -16.39 36.28
CA ALA A 74 -41.79 -16.61 37.28
C ALA A 74 -43.17 -16.04 36.91
N LEU A 75 -43.33 -15.44 35.71
CA LEU A 75 -44.56 -14.76 35.29
C LEU A 75 -45.41 -15.54 34.27
N TYR A 76 -45.01 -16.77 33.93
CA TYR A 76 -45.56 -17.57 32.80
C TYR A 76 -46.26 -18.89 33.21
N ALA A 77 -46.73 -19.02 34.46
CA ALA A 77 -47.19 -20.30 34.97
C ALA A 77 -48.54 -20.82 34.40
N GLU A 78 -49.30 -20.02 33.63
CA GLU A 78 -50.68 -20.35 33.26
C GLU A 78 -51.03 -20.10 31.77
N SER A 79 -50.08 -20.12 30.84
CA SER A 79 -50.33 -19.83 29.42
C SER A 79 -49.95 -20.99 28.49
N ASP A 80 -50.66 -21.11 27.36
CA ASP A 80 -50.38 -22.12 26.32
C ASP A 80 -48.92 -22.00 25.82
N PRO A 81 -48.09 -23.04 25.96
CA PRO A 81 -46.67 -23.01 25.58
C PRO A 81 -46.43 -22.70 24.10
N VAL A 82 -47.34 -23.12 23.21
CA VAL A 82 -47.22 -22.88 21.76
C VAL A 82 -47.44 -21.41 21.45
N LEU A 83 -48.39 -20.78 22.14
CA LEU A 83 -48.70 -19.36 22.02
C LEU A 83 -47.53 -18.51 22.53
N CYS A 84 -46.94 -18.89 23.67
CA CYS A 84 -45.78 -18.20 24.23
C CYS A 84 -44.55 -18.27 23.30
N ALA A 85 -44.30 -19.43 22.68
CA ALA A 85 -43.16 -19.61 21.76
C ALA A 85 -43.30 -18.77 20.49
N ALA A 86 -44.52 -18.64 19.94
CA ALA A 86 -44.79 -17.80 18.78
C ALA A 86 -44.60 -16.31 19.10
N GLN A 87 -45.04 -15.87 20.29
CA GLN A 87 -44.86 -14.49 20.77
C GLN A 87 -43.39 -14.15 21.03
N ASP A 88 -42.63 -15.06 21.64
CA ASP A 88 -41.21 -14.86 21.92
C ASP A 88 -40.40 -14.77 20.60
N THR A 89 -40.73 -15.60 19.60
CA THR A 89 -40.08 -15.55 18.27
C THR A 89 -40.32 -14.22 17.55
N LEU A 90 -41.54 -13.68 17.64
CA LEU A 90 -41.91 -12.39 17.03
C LEU A 90 -41.24 -11.21 17.72
N LEU A 91 -41.18 -11.22 19.07
CA LEU A 91 -40.55 -10.16 19.85
C LEU A 91 -39.04 -10.11 19.66
N ASP A 92 -38.39 -11.26 19.53
CA ASP A 92 -36.95 -11.32 19.24
C ASP A 92 -36.60 -10.83 17.83
N LEU A 93 -37.52 -10.97 16.87
CA LEU A 93 -37.35 -10.39 15.54
C LEU A 93 -37.49 -8.85 15.56
N VAL A 94 -38.42 -8.33 16.36
CA VAL A 94 -38.66 -6.87 16.50
C VAL A 94 -37.54 -6.15 17.24
N ARG A 95 -36.76 -6.87 18.06
CA ARG A 95 -35.62 -6.34 18.83
C ARG A 95 -34.35 -6.07 18.01
N GLN A 96 -34.30 -6.48 16.74
CA GLN A 96 -33.09 -6.31 15.92
C GLN A 96 -32.95 -4.87 15.40
N THR A 97 -31.71 -4.36 15.39
CA THR A 97 -31.39 -2.96 15.01
C THR A 97 -31.33 -2.74 13.50
N VAL A 98 -31.26 -3.80 12.68
CA VAL A 98 -31.25 -3.72 11.20
C VAL A 98 -32.10 -4.84 10.60
N PHE A 99 -33.15 -4.49 9.85
CA PHE A 99 -34.00 -5.45 9.15
C PHE A 99 -33.45 -5.81 7.77
N THR A 100 -33.42 -7.10 7.44
CA THR A 100 -33.05 -7.61 6.11
C THR A 100 -34.31 -8.07 5.35
N PRO A 101 -34.26 -8.22 4.01
CA PRO A 101 -35.39 -8.80 3.24
C PRO A 101 -35.83 -10.17 3.78
N LYS A 102 -34.88 -10.95 4.33
CA LYS A 102 -35.14 -12.24 4.97
C LYS A 102 -35.99 -12.08 6.23
N HIS A 103 -35.74 -11.07 7.06
CA HIS A 103 -36.53 -10.79 8.28
C HIS A 103 -37.97 -10.40 7.96
N ILE A 104 -38.18 -9.59 6.91
CA ILE A 104 -39.52 -9.21 6.45
C ILE A 104 -40.28 -10.44 5.90
N THR A 105 -39.58 -11.30 5.16
CA THR A 105 -40.17 -12.55 4.65
C THR A 105 -40.56 -13.50 5.78
N THR A 106 -39.72 -13.62 6.83
CA THR A 106 -40.01 -14.41 8.03
C THR A 106 -41.21 -13.85 8.80
N LEU A 107 -41.29 -12.53 8.97
CA LEU A 107 -42.43 -11.84 9.58
C LEU A 107 -43.74 -12.11 8.82
N ALA A 108 -43.72 -11.98 7.49
CA ALA A 108 -44.89 -12.24 6.65
C ALA A 108 -45.29 -13.73 6.65
N THR A 109 -44.32 -14.64 6.70
CA THR A 109 -44.59 -16.08 6.80
C THR A 109 -45.20 -16.45 8.15
N ALA A 110 -44.68 -15.87 9.24
CA ALA A 110 -45.25 -16.04 10.58
C ALA A 110 -46.64 -15.42 10.69
N ALA A 111 -46.91 -14.33 9.98
CA ALA A 111 -48.22 -13.70 9.91
C ALA A 111 -49.26 -14.58 9.18
N ASN A 112 -48.83 -15.40 8.24
CA ASN A 112 -49.73 -16.20 7.41
C ASN A 112 -49.87 -17.68 7.85
N ALA A 113 -49.33 -18.05 9.02
CA ALA A 113 -49.40 -19.44 9.48
C ALA A 113 -50.81 -19.83 10.00
N PRO A 114 -51.26 -21.09 9.85
CA PRO A 114 -52.58 -21.52 10.32
C PRO A 114 -52.72 -21.50 11.86
N SER A 115 -51.61 -21.65 12.58
CA SER A 115 -51.54 -21.63 14.06
C SER A 115 -51.49 -20.22 14.64
N THR A 116 -51.40 -19.19 13.80
CA THR A 116 -51.34 -17.80 14.19
C THR A 116 -52.70 -17.14 14.00
N SER A 117 -53.64 -17.49 14.86
CA SER A 117 -54.97 -16.86 14.93
C SER A 117 -54.93 -15.38 15.32
N PHE A 118 -53.76 -14.79 15.54
CA PHE A 118 -53.62 -13.37 15.89
C PHE A 118 -53.99 -12.42 14.75
N LEU A 119 -54.04 -12.87 13.48
CA LEU A 119 -54.28 -11.99 12.32
C LEU A 119 -55.65 -12.15 11.65
N LEU A 120 -56.47 -13.12 12.08
CA LEU A 120 -57.60 -13.58 11.26
C LEU A 120 -58.90 -13.90 12.02
N ALA A 121 -59.15 -13.36 13.23
CA ALA A 121 -60.48 -13.46 13.85
C ALA A 121 -60.97 -12.13 14.45
N ASP A 122 -62.24 -11.85 14.21
CA ASP A 122 -62.89 -10.54 14.22
C ASP A 122 -62.91 -9.76 15.56
N ASP A 123 -62.81 -8.44 15.37
CA ASP A 123 -63.28 -7.29 16.16
C ASP A 123 -62.37 -6.56 17.15
N LYS A 124 -61.23 -7.09 17.62
CA LYS A 124 -60.25 -6.29 18.41
C LYS A 124 -58.79 -6.70 18.18
N PRO A 125 -57.92 -5.81 17.65
CA PRO A 125 -56.49 -6.09 17.51
C PRO A 125 -55.83 -6.29 18.88
N LEU A 126 -54.90 -7.23 18.97
CA LEU A 126 -54.04 -7.44 20.12
C LEU A 126 -52.88 -6.44 20.14
N LEU A 127 -52.24 -6.30 21.30
CA LEU A 127 -51.06 -5.44 21.47
C LEU A 127 -49.92 -5.78 20.50
N ALA A 128 -49.79 -7.07 20.17
CA ALA A 128 -48.83 -7.57 19.20
C ALA A 128 -49.11 -7.06 17.77
N ASP A 129 -50.39 -6.90 17.39
CA ASP A 129 -50.77 -6.38 16.07
C ASP A 129 -50.33 -4.93 15.90
N TYR A 130 -50.46 -4.11 16.95
CA TYR A 130 -49.97 -2.73 16.96
C TYR A 130 -48.44 -2.63 16.93
N ALA A 131 -47.75 -3.54 17.62
CA ALA A 131 -46.28 -3.61 17.61
C ALA A 131 -45.73 -3.92 16.21
N VAL A 132 -46.34 -4.92 15.55
CA VAL A 132 -45.97 -5.38 14.21
C VAL A 132 -46.30 -4.31 13.17
N TRP A 133 -47.51 -3.74 13.22
CA TRP A 133 -47.93 -2.65 12.32
C TRP A 133 -47.04 -1.41 12.43
N GLY A 134 -46.71 -0.96 13.64
CA GLY A 134 -45.85 0.22 13.84
C GLY A 134 -44.42 0.01 13.32
N THR A 135 -43.89 -1.21 13.48
CA THR A 135 -42.56 -1.57 12.97
C THR A 135 -42.57 -1.62 11.43
N ILE A 136 -43.59 -2.22 10.83
CA ILE A 136 -43.72 -2.29 9.37
C ILE A 136 -43.88 -0.89 8.76
N THR A 137 -44.74 -0.04 9.32
CA THR A 137 -45.02 1.31 8.81
C THR A 137 -43.77 2.20 8.83
N ALA A 138 -42.93 2.07 9.86
CA ALA A 138 -41.67 2.80 9.97
C ALA A 138 -40.62 2.37 8.93
N TYR A 139 -40.63 1.12 8.48
CA TYR A 139 -39.61 0.56 7.59
C TYR A 139 -40.03 0.43 6.11
N THR A 140 -41.33 0.32 5.82
CA THR A 140 -41.82 -0.01 4.47
C THR A 140 -42.18 1.19 3.60
N LYS A 141 -42.40 2.38 4.18
CA LYS A 141 -42.74 3.58 3.40
C LYS A 141 -41.59 4.19 2.58
N SER A 142 -40.37 3.65 2.66
CA SER A 142 -39.19 4.19 1.97
C SER A 142 -38.39 3.17 1.15
N HIS A 143 -38.78 1.89 1.08
CA HIS A 143 -37.96 0.85 0.44
C HIS A 143 -38.77 -0.14 -0.41
N SER A 144 -38.22 -0.53 -1.56
CA SER A 144 -38.77 -1.47 -2.55
C SER A 144 -38.80 -2.95 -2.09
N LEU A 145 -38.90 -3.19 -0.78
CA LEU A 145 -38.70 -4.50 -0.14
C LEU A 145 -39.93 -5.42 -0.16
N LEU A 146 -41.12 -4.90 -0.50
CA LEU A 146 -42.38 -5.64 -0.48
C LEU A 146 -42.65 -6.45 -1.77
N ALA A 147 -41.88 -6.23 -2.83
CA ALA A 147 -42.19 -6.75 -4.18
C ALA A 147 -42.11 -8.29 -4.33
N ASN A 148 -41.51 -9.01 -3.38
CA ASN A 148 -41.25 -10.45 -3.47
C ASN A 148 -42.03 -11.31 -2.45
N LEU A 149 -43.07 -10.76 -1.81
CA LEU A 149 -43.89 -11.47 -0.84
C LEU A 149 -44.91 -12.38 -1.54
N LYS A 150 -44.88 -13.69 -1.24
CA LYS A 150 -45.76 -14.71 -1.84
C LYS A 150 -47.26 -14.51 -1.63
N ASP A 151 -47.66 -13.74 -0.60
CA ASP A 151 -49.05 -13.45 -0.24
C ASP A 151 -49.26 -11.93 -0.02
N LEU A 152 -48.64 -11.11 -0.87
CA LEU A 152 -48.65 -9.66 -0.78
C LEU A 152 -50.08 -9.09 -0.64
N ASP A 153 -51.05 -9.60 -1.39
CA ASP A 153 -52.43 -9.09 -1.36
C ASP A 153 -53.10 -9.25 0.01
N ARG A 154 -52.87 -10.39 0.69
CA ARG A 154 -53.41 -10.63 2.04
C ARG A 154 -52.73 -9.75 3.08
N PHE A 155 -51.42 -9.59 2.96
CA PHE A 155 -50.64 -8.72 3.83
C PHE A 155 -51.06 -7.25 3.67
N MET A 156 -51.23 -6.79 2.43
CA MET A 156 -51.70 -5.43 2.11
C MET A 156 -53.15 -5.20 2.56
N ALA A 157 -54.01 -6.21 2.51
CA ALA A 157 -55.36 -6.12 3.06
C ALA A 157 -55.35 -5.95 4.60
N TRP A 158 -54.43 -6.60 5.31
CA TRP A 158 -54.26 -6.42 6.75
C TRP A 158 -53.68 -5.05 7.10
N THR A 159 -52.61 -4.61 6.42
CA THR A 159 -52.01 -3.28 6.66
C THR A 159 -53.02 -2.16 6.38
N ASN A 160 -53.76 -2.24 5.28
CA ASN A 160 -54.80 -1.26 4.95
C ASN A 160 -55.90 -1.19 6.02
N ARG A 161 -56.29 -2.33 6.63
CA ARG A 161 -57.25 -2.33 7.74
C ARG A 161 -56.68 -1.67 8.99
N MET A 162 -55.40 -1.89 9.29
CA MET A 162 -54.73 -1.25 10.42
C MET A 162 -54.57 0.27 10.19
N ASP A 163 -54.18 0.69 8.99
CA ASP A 163 -54.04 2.11 8.61
C ASP A 163 -55.36 2.89 8.67
N GLN A 164 -56.50 2.21 8.53
CA GLN A 164 -57.83 2.83 8.62
C GLN A 164 -58.36 2.94 10.06
N ARG A 165 -57.65 2.42 11.07
CA ARG A 165 -58.07 2.53 12.47
C ARG A 165 -57.74 3.92 13.03
N PRO A 166 -58.66 4.59 13.76
CA PRO A 166 -58.45 5.93 14.32
C PRO A 166 -57.20 6.05 15.20
N GLU A 167 -56.89 5.01 15.97
CA GLU A 167 -55.74 4.93 16.87
C GLU A 167 -54.42 4.87 16.08
N CYS A 168 -54.41 4.09 15.00
CA CYS A 168 -53.29 3.99 14.07
C CYS A 168 -53.11 5.28 13.27
N GLN A 169 -54.18 5.92 12.81
CA GLN A 169 -54.10 7.21 12.11
C GLN A 169 -53.53 8.31 13.01
N SER A 170 -53.91 8.32 14.29
CA SER A 170 -53.34 9.23 15.29
C SER A 170 -51.86 8.94 15.52
N ALA A 171 -51.47 7.67 15.59
CA ALA A 171 -50.06 7.27 15.67
C ALA A 171 -49.28 7.67 14.41
N ILE A 172 -49.82 7.48 13.20
CA ILE A 172 -49.19 7.94 11.94
C ILE A 172 -48.95 9.46 11.99
N GLN A 173 -49.93 10.25 12.43
CA GLN A 173 -49.76 11.71 12.52
C GLN A 173 -48.70 12.12 13.54
N ILE A 174 -48.61 11.43 14.68
CA ILE A 174 -47.56 11.65 15.68
C ILE A 174 -46.18 11.27 15.12
N LEU A 175 -46.10 10.15 14.39
CA LEU A 175 -44.87 9.66 13.77
C LEU A 175 -44.40 10.56 12.62
N ASP A 176 -45.31 11.00 11.75
CA ASP A 176 -45.02 11.91 10.64
C ASP A 176 -44.60 13.28 11.18
N LYS A 177 -45.22 13.75 12.26
CA LYS A 177 -44.81 14.99 12.94
C LYS A 177 -43.44 14.83 13.60
N ALA A 178 -43.18 13.74 14.31
CA ALA A 178 -41.87 13.49 14.92
C ALA A 178 -40.75 13.31 13.86
N ALA A 179 -41.05 12.65 12.75
CA ALA A 179 -40.13 12.51 11.62
C ALA A 179 -39.86 13.85 10.93
N LYS A 180 -40.89 14.70 10.79
CA LYS A 180 -40.75 16.06 10.29
C LYS A 180 -39.95 16.94 11.24
N ASP A 181 -40.25 16.92 12.54
CA ASP A 181 -39.53 17.68 13.56
C ASP A 181 -38.05 17.22 13.66
N ALA A 182 -37.79 15.92 13.51
CA ALA A 182 -36.42 15.38 13.45
C ALA A 182 -35.69 15.77 12.15
N ASN A 183 -36.36 15.74 11.00
CA ASN A 183 -35.78 16.22 9.74
C ASN A 183 -35.55 17.73 9.74
N ASP A 184 -36.45 18.51 10.34
CA ASP A 184 -36.32 19.96 10.48
C ASP A 184 -35.20 20.29 11.49
N ALA A 185 -35.03 19.51 12.56
CA ALA A 185 -33.90 19.62 13.49
C ALA A 185 -32.58 19.24 12.82
N LEU A 186 -32.53 18.16 12.03
CA LEU A 186 -31.37 17.77 11.22
C LEU A 186 -31.05 18.81 10.15
N ALA A 187 -32.06 19.42 9.53
CA ALA A 187 -31.89 20.50 8.57
C ALA A 187 -31.40 21.79 9.24
N ALA A 188 -31.86 22.09 10.46
CA ALA A 188 -31.38 23.22 11.26
C ALA A 188 -29.95 22.99 11.78
N GLU A 189 -29.60 21.77 12.15
CA GLU A 189 -28.25 21.37 12.57
C GLU A 189 -27.29 21.37 11.37
N ALA A 190 -27.74 20.91 10.20
CA ALA A 190 -27.01 21.03 8.94
C ALA A 190 -26.86 22.48 8.47
N ALA A 191 -27.86 23.34 8.68
CA ALA A 191 -27.80 24.76 8.37
C ALA A 191 -26.89 25.52 9.36
N SER A 192 -26.90 25.13 10.64
CA SER A 192 -25.97 25.63 11.65
C SER A 192 -24.54 25.19 11.35
N ALA A 193 -24.32 23.92 11.00
CA ALA A 193 -23.03 23.40 10.57
C ALA A 193 -22.56 24.06 9.26
N ALA A 194 -23.46 24.34 8.32
CA ALA A 194 -23.16 25.09 7.10
C ALA A 194 -22.82 26.57 7.38
N ALA A 195 -23.46 27.19 8.38
CA ALA A 195 -23.17 28.55 8.83
C ALA A 195 -21.84 28.63 9.63
N GLU A 196 -21.48 27.57 10.36
CA GLU A 196 -20.16 27.41 10.98
C GLU A 196 -19.08 27.17 9.91
N LYS A 197 -19.36 26.33 8.91
CA LYS A 197 -18.50 26.09 7.73
C LYS A 197 -18.30 27.35 6.88
N ALA A 198 -19.30 28.23 6.82
CA ALA A 198 -19.21 29.54 6.18
C ALA A 198 -18.41 30.57 7.00
N LYS A 199 -18.32 30.41 8.33
CA LYS A 199 -17.45 31.23 9.20
C LYS A 199 -15.97 30.80 9.17
N LEU A 200 -15.68 29.57 8.74
CA LEU A 200 -14.32 29.03 8.61
C LEU A 200 -13.53 29.54 7.39
N SER A 201 -14.14 30.34 6.51
CA SER A 201 -13.49 30.83 5.28
C SER A 201 -12.51 32.00 5.50
N SER A 202 -11.67 31.96 6.54
CA SER A 202 -10.43 32.73 6.49
C SER A 202 -9.50 32.02 5.51
N VAL A 203 -9.08 32.69 4.45
CA VAL A 203 -8.03 32.17 3.56
C VAL A 203 -6.78 31.93 4.40
N VAL A 204 -6.53 30.67 4.78
CA VAL A 204 -5.32 30.30 5.50
C VAL A 204 -4.20 30.22 4.47
N GLU A 205 -3.28 31.17 4.52
CA GLU A 205 -2.08 31.16 3.68
C GLU A 205 -1.21 29.96 4.04
N VAL A 206 -0.79 29.18 3.05
CA VAL A 206 0.08 28.00 3.24
C VAL A 206 1.52 28.50 3.35
N PRO A 207 2.18 28.40 4.52
CA PRO A 207 3.54 28.87 4.65
C PRO A 207 4.51 27.92 3.95
N GLN A 208 5.56 28.46 3.34
CA GLN A 208 6.67 27.65 2.83
C GLN A 208 7.62 27.31 3.98
N ILE A 209 7.83 26.01 4.23
CA ILE A 209 8.77 25.50 5.24
C ILE A 209 9.93 24.81 4.53
N GLU A 210 11.17 25.04 4.98
CA GLU A 210 12.35 24.37 4.44
C GLU A 210 12.20 22.84 4.50
N GLY A 211 12.40 22.16 3.36
CA GLY A 211 12.25 20.70 3.25
C GLY A 211 10.82 20.21 2.96
N SER A 212 9.85 21.11 2.88
CA SER A 212 8.49 20.83 2.38
C SER A 212 8.32 21.25 0.92
N ASP A 213 7.39 20.60 0.21
CA ASP A 213 7.02 20.96 -1.17
C ASP A 213 5.48 21.05 -1.31
N PRO A 214 4.84 22.08 -0.72
CA PRO A 214 3.38 22.20 -0.71
C PRO A 214 2.77 22.46 -2.11
N GLU A 215 3.58 22.82 -3.11
CA GLU A 215 3.12 23.02 -4.50
C GLU A 215 2.93 21.70 -5.25
N THR A 216 3.76 20.70 -4.95
CA THR A 216 3.70 19.38 -5.59
C THR A 216 3.11 18.29 -4.69
N ASP A 217 3.18 18.46 -3.37
CA ASP A 217 2.68 17.56 -2.33
C ASP A 217 1.57 18.23 -1.51
N PRO A 218 0.28 17.94 -1.81
CA PRO A 218 -0.85 18.49 -1.07
C PRO A 218 -0.83 18.16 0.43
N LEU A 219 -0.22 17.04 0.85
CA LEU A 219 -0.13 16.70 2.26
C LEU A 219 0.88 17.60 2.98
N ASP A 220 1.96 18.03 2.31
CA ASP A 220 2.90 19.01 2.85
C ASP A 220 2.19 20.35 3.11
N ALA A 221 1.26 20.78 2.25
CA ALA A 221 0.46 21.99 2.52
C ALA A 221 -0.32 21.90 3.84
N PHE A 222 -0.95 20.75 4.11
CA PHE A 222 -1.66 20.49 5.36
C PHE A 222 -0.69 20.46 6.55
N LYS A 223 0.48 19.81 6.40
CA LYS A 223 1.52 19.78 7.44
C LYS A 223 2.08 21.18 7.73
N ASN A 224 2.24 22.02 6.72
CA ASN A 224 2.78 23.37 6.86
C ASN A 224 1.83 24.28 7.63
N VAL A 225 0.54 24.26 7.28
CA VAL A 225 -0.50 24.98 8.04
C VAL A 225 -0.54 24.49 9.49
N LEU A 226 -0.48 23.18 9.70
CA LEU A 226 -0.47 22.59 11.03
C LEU A 226 0.77 23.01 11.85
N ALA A 227 1.96 22.92 11.28
CA ALA A 227 3.21 23.32 11.95
C ALA A 227 3.22 24.81 12.29
N ALA A 228 2.74 25.68 11.39
CA ALA A 228 2.64 27.12 11.63
C ALA A 228 1.66 27.47 12.76
N GLN A 229 0.56 26.72 12.87
CA GLN A 229 -0.37 26.89 13.97
C GLN A 229 0.23 26.40 15.28
N LEU A 230 0.90 25.24 15.28
CA LEU A 230 1.58 24.71 16.47
C LEU A 230 2.68 25.65 16.96
N ALA A 231 3.43 26.30 16.07
CA ALA A 231 4.48 27.26 16.43
C ALA A 231 3.95 28.49 17.19
N LYS A 232 2.64 28.79 17.10
CA LYS A 232 1.98 29.83 17.90
C LYS A 232 1.60 29.35 19.31
N LEU A 233 1.53 28.04 19.51
CA LEU A 233 1.10 27.42 20.77
C LEU A 233 2.30 26.96 21.61
N VAL A 234 3.38 26.53 20.96
CA VAL A 234 4.62 26.08 21.62
C VAL A 234 5.83 26.83 21.09
N ASP A 235 6.75 27.19 21.98
CA ASP A 235 8.00 27.87 21.65
C ASP A 235 9.02 26.88 21.05
N VAL A 236 8.74 26.44 19.82
CA VAL A 236 9.55 25.51 19.04
C VAL A 236 9.62 26.02 17.60
N ASP A 237 10.81 25.94 17.01
CA ASP A 237 11.02 26.28 15.60
C ASP A 237 10.07 25.50 14.67
N ILE A 238 9.47 26.21 13.70
CA ILE A 238 8.45 25.67 12.81
C ILE A 238 8.96 24.48 11.98
N LYS A 239 10.25 24.45 11.62
CA LYS A 239 10.86 23.34 10.88
C LYS A 239 10.91 22.09 11.75
N VAL A 240 11.29 22.24 13.02
CA VAL A 240 11.31 21.13 13.99
C VAL A 240 9.90 20.56 14.21
N LEU A 241 8.89 21.43 14.28
CA LEU A 241 7.49 21.00 14.36
C LEU A 241 7.07 20.22 13.11
N TYR A 242 7.34 20.74 11.92
CA TYR A 242 7.04 20.07 10.66
C TYR A 242 7.69 18.68 10.55
N GLU A 243 8.96 18.56 10.93
CA GLU A 243 9.71 17.29 10.94
C GLU A 243 9.19 16.31 12.02
N ALA A 244 8.59 16.83 13.10
CA ALA A 244 7.99 16.01 14.16
C ALA A 244 6.58 15.48 13.84
N LEU A 245 5.93 16.00 12.78
CA LEU A 245 4.62 15.54 12.32
C LEU A 245 4.75 14.24 11.53
N GLU A 246 4.13 13.17 12.04
CA GLU A 246 4.22 11.82 11.50
C GLU A 246 2.83 11.18 11.28
N ALA A 247 2.81 10.00 10.68
CA ALA A 247 1.62 9.16 10.70
C ALA A 247 1.29 8.69 12.14
N PRO A 248 0.01 8.64 12.53
CA PRO A 248 -0.37 8.06 13.82
C PRO A 248 -0.07 6.56 13.86
N ARG A 249 0.07 6.02 15.08
CA ARG A 249 0.35 4.59 15.32
C ARG A 249 -0.78 3.67 14.86
N ALA A 250 -2.01 4.14 14.97
CA ALA A 250 -3.22 3.45 14.56
C ALA A 250 -4.09 4.40 13.74
N SER A 251 -4.83 3.89 12.75
CA SER A 251 -5.68 4.71 11.89
C SER A 251 -6.75 5.45 12.71
N GLU A 252 -7.35 4.81 13.71
CA GLU A 252 -8.32 5.45 14.63
C GLU A 252 -7.82 6.74 15.30
N ASN A 253 -6.50 6.91 15.42
CA ASN A 253 -5.84 8.08 15.99
C ASN A 253 -5.62 9.21 14.95
N GLY A 254 -6.49 9.33 13.95
CA GLY A 254 -6.50 10.42 12.99
C GLY A 254 -5.60 10.19 11.78
N HIS A 255 -5.10 11.28 11.19
CA HIS A 255 -4.37 11.26 9.92
C HIS A 255 -2.90 11.67 10.08
N ILE A 256 -2.63 12.59 11.02
CA ILE A 256 -1.30 13.06 11.42
C ILE A 256 -1.22 13.02 12.95
N ALA A 257 -0.05 12.73 13.49
CA ALA A 257 0.23 12.80 14.92
C ALA A 257 1.51 13.57 15.22
N LEU A 258 1.56 14.16 16.41
CA LEU A 258 2.73 14.80 16.99
C LEU A 258 3.07 14.09 18.30
N SER A 259 4.32 13.62 18.42
CA SER A 259 4.85 13.13 19.68
C SER A 259 5.47 14.29 20.46
N VAL A 260 4.80 14.75 21.52
CA VAL A 260 5.30 15.88 22.34
C VAL A 260 6.72 15.64 22.89
N PRO A 261 7.11 14.42 23.34
CA PRO A 261 8.49 14.15 23.76
C PRO A 261 9.56 14.47 22.70
N ARG A 262 9.23 14.40 21.40
CA ARG A 262 10.18 14.76 20.33
C ARG A 262 10.52 16.24 20.31
N LEU A 263 9.64 17.10 20.83
CA LEU A 263 9.86 18.54 20.90
C LEU A 263 10.84 18.94 22.02
N ARG A 264 11.19 18.02 22.92
CA ARG A 264 12.13 18.25 24.05
C ARG A 264 11.74 19.45 24.93
N LEU A 265 10.45 19.74 25.02
CA LEU A 265 9.89 20.78 25.87
C LEU A 265 10.04 20.40 27.34
N LYS A 266 10.25 21.41 28.21
CA LYS A 266 10.26 21.21 29.67
C LYS A 266 8.83 20.99 30.17
N GLY A 267 8.63 20.01 31.05
CA GLY A 267 7.35 19.72 31.68
C GLY A 267 6.85 18.30 31.38
N ASN A 268 5.62 18.00 31.81
CA ASN A 268 4.99 16.70 31.57
C ASN A 268 4.44 16.65 30.13
N PRO A 269 4.92 15.75 29.24
CA PRO A 269 4.48 15.69 27.85
C PRO A 269 2.98 15.44 27.67
N THR A 270 2.34 14.70 28.57
CA THR A 270 0.88 14.45 28.54
C THR A 270 0.09 15.71 28.84
N ALA A 271 0.56 16.52 29.81
CA ALA A 271 -0.09 17.79 30.12
C ALA A 271 0.06 18.79 28.97
N ILE A 272 1.25 18.84 28.35
CA ILE A 272 1.49 19.67 27.17
C ILE A 272 0.61 19.22 25.98
N ALA A 273 0.44 17.92 25.75
CA ALA A 273 -0.44 17.42 24.69
C ALA A 273 -1.90 17.86 24.90
N ALA A 274 -2.40 17.78 26.14
CA ALA A 274 -3.73 18.25 26.49
C ALA A 274 -3.87 19.77 26.30
N ASP A 275 -2.88 20.55 26.73
CA ASP A 275 -2.84 22.01 26.58
C ASP A 275 -2.82 22.44 25.10
N ILE A 276 -2.06 21.74 24.26
CA ILE A 276 -2.07 21.97 22.80
C ILE A 276 -3.47 21.76 22.25
N VAL A 277 -4.13 20.64 22.57
CA VAL A 277 -5.47 20.32 22.05
C VAL A 277 -6.53 21.31 22.53
N GLU A 278 -6.46 21.75 23.79
CA GLU A 278 -7.38 22.75 24.35
C GLU A 278 -7.26 24.11 23.64
N LYS A 279 -6.03 24.50 23.28
CA LYS A 279 -5.74 25.78 22.63
C LYS A 279 -5.79 25.71 21.10
N PHE A 280 -5.80 24.52 20.52
CA PHE A 280 -5.80 24.34 19.07
C PHE A 280 -7.15 24.78 18.49
N GLN A 281 -7.11 25.67 17.50
CA GLN A 281 -8.30 26.15 16.81
C GLN A 281 -8.49 25.35 15.52
N SER A 282 -9.61 24.64 15.39
CA SER A 282 -9.94 23.97 14.13
C SER A 282 -9.99 24.96 12.97
N ASN A 283 -9.62 24.49 11.79
CA ASN A 283 -9.61 25.29 10.57
C ASN A 283 -9.96 24.41 9.35
N ASP A 284 -9.92 25.01 8.17
CA ASP A 284 -10.22 24.35 6.90
C ASP A 284 -9.37 23.12 6.58
N TYR A 285 -8.16 23.03 7.14
CA TYR A 285 -7.21 21.93 6.93
C TYR A 285 -7.34 20.85 8.02
N VAL A 286 -7.55 21.26 9.27
CA VAL A 286 -7.62 20.37 10.45
C VAL A 286 -8.96 20.57 11.14
N LEU A 287 -9.83 19.55 11.07
CA LEU A 287 -11.18 19.61 11.60
C LEU A 287 -11.25 19.32 13.10
N LEU A 288 -10.41 18.40 13.58
CA LEU A 288 -10.42 17.96 14.97
C LEU A 288 -9.02 17.61 15.45
N THR A 289 -8.77 17.82 16.74
CA THR A 289 -7.57 17.39 17.45
C THR A 289 -7.92 16.60 18.70
N LYS A 290 -7.15 15.56 19.01
CA LYS A 290 -7.35 14.72 20.20
C LYS A 290 -6.01 14.43 20.88
N ALA A 291 -5.97 14.52 22.20
CA ALA A 291 -4.82 14.09 22.99
C ALA A 291 -4.95 12.58 23.30
N ASP A 292 -3.85 11.85 23.18
CA ASP A 292 -3.73 10.45 23.60
C ASP A 292 -2.39 10.27 24.32
N GLY A 293 -2.42 10.37 25.65
CA GLY A 293 -1.20 10.41 26.46
C GLY A 293 -0.26 11.54 26.01
N PRO A 294 1.02 11.26 25.68
CA PRO A 294 1.98 12.27 25.23
C PRO A 294 1.89 12.59 23.72
N PHE A 295 0.80 12.22 23.05
CA PHE A 295 0.58 12.44 21.62
C PHE A 295 -0.59 13.40 21.37
N VAL A 296 -0.45 14.21 20.32
CA VAL A 296 -1.54 15.01 19.75
C VAL A 296 -1.87 14.45 18.38
N ASN A 297 -3.12 14.04 18.19
CA ASN A 297 -3.64 13.45 16.97
C ASN A 297 -4.50 14.46 16.22
N PHE A 298 -4.30 14.59 14.90
CA PHE A 298 -4.95 15.57 14.04
C PHE A 298 -5.79 14.86 12.97
N PHE A 299 -7.04 15.31 12.83
CA PHE A 299 -8.00 14.80 11.85
C PHE A 299 -8.19 15.86 10.76
N LEU A 300 -7.58 15.60 9.61
CA LEU A 300 -7.62 16.49 8.45
C LEU A 300 -9.00 16.56 7.79
N ASN A 301 -9.26 17.68 7.11
CA ASN A 301 -10.36 17.82 6.16
C ASN A 301 -10.04 17.05 4.87
N HIS A 302 -10.46 15.79 4.81
CA HIS A 302 -10.17 14.90 3.68
C HIS A 302 -10.81 15.35 2.37
N ILE A 303 -11.93 16.08 2.41
CA ILE A 303 -12.57 16.63 1.20
C ILE A 303 -11.67 17.70 0.57
N LYS A 304 -11.21 18.67 1.38
CA LYS A 304 -10.27 19.71 0.91
C LYS A 304 -8.94 19.12 0.42
N LEU A 305 -8.45 18.08 1.10
CA LEU A 305 -7.27 17.34 0.66
C LEU A 305 -7.51 16.68 -0.70
N ALA A 306 -8.64 15.98 -0.86
CA ALA A 306 -9.00 15.29 -2.10
C ALA A 306 -9.15 16.25 -3.29
N GLU A 307 -9.69 17.45 -3.10
CA GLU A 307 -9.88 18.44 -4.17
C GLU A 307 -8.56 18.84 -4.84
N SER A 308 -7.52 19.10 -4.05
CA SER A 308 -6.18 19.44 -4.56
C SER A 308 -5.43 18.19 -5.05
N LEU A 309 -5.50 17.11 -4.27
CA LEU A 309 -4.83 15.85 -4.54
C LEU A 309 -5.30 15.20 -5.84
N PHE A 310 -6.60 14.97 -6.01
CA PHE A 310 -7.11 14.25 -7.17
C PHE A 310 -6.88 15.03 -8.46
N LYS A 311 -7.04 16.37 -8.44
CA LYS A 311 -6.68 17.21 -9.59
C LYS A 311 -5.20 17.09 -9.95
N LYS A 312 -4.30 17.06 -8.96
CA LYS A 312 -2.87 16.88 -9.18
C LYS A 312 -2.58 15.50 -9.80
N ILE A 313 -3.22 14.44 -9.30
CA ILE A 313 -3.09 13.08 -9.85
C ILE A 313 -3.66 13.03 -11.27
N TYR A 314 -4.79 13.67 -11.54
CA TYR A 314 -5.40 13.74 -12.87
C TYR A 314 -4.48 14.38 -13.90
N ASN A 315 -3.80 15.46 -13.51
CA ASN A 315 -2.92 16.21 -14.41
C ASN A 315 -1.54 15.55 -14.59
N THR A 316 -1.03 14.84 -13.57
CA THR A 316 0.32 14.26 -13.61
C THR A 316 0.33 12.76 -13.94
N LYS A 317 -0.76 12.04 -13.67
CA LYS A 317 -0.97 10.61 -13.95
C LYS A 317 0.21 9.74 -13.52
N GLU A 318 0.94 9.14 -14.46
CA GLU A 318 2.09 8.29 -14.22
C GLU A 318 3.27 9.03 -13.57
N ARG A 319 3.26 10.37 -13.59
CA ARG A 319 4.24 11.24 -12.92
C ARG A 319 3.80 11.69 -11.51
N TRP A 320 2.60 11.33 -11.05
CA TRP A 320 2.20 11.57 -9.67
C TRP A 320 3.18 10.90 -8.71
N GLY A 321 3.61 11.60 -7.66
CA GLY A 321 4.62 11.14 -6.70
C GLY A 321 6.06 11.54 -7.02
N ASN A 322 6.32 11.97 -8.26
CA ASN A 322 7.65 12.44 -8.65
C ASN A 322 7.93 13.85 -8.11
N ASN A 323 9.20 14.15 -7.91
CA ASN A 323 9.70 15.46 -7.50
C ASN A 323 10.98 15.83 -8.27
N ASN A 324 11.53 17.02 -8.00
CA ASN A 324 12.70 17.55 -8.69
C ASN A 324 13.90 17.81 -7.75
N LEU A 325 14.04 17.01 -6.68
CA LEU A 325 15.16 17.16 -5.73
C LEU A 325 16.52 16.97 -6.39
N GLY A 326 16.59 16.09 -7.39
CA GLY A 326 17.81 15.79 -8.15
C GLY A 326 18.22 16.87 -9.14
N GLN A 327 17.34 17.81 -9.49
CA GLN A 327 17.63 18.95 -10.39
C GLN A 327 18.32 18.54 -11.71
N ASN A 328 17.95 17.39 -12.28
CA ASN A 328 18.56 16.77 -13.45
C ASN A 328 20.07 16.51 -13.33
N LYS A 329 20.61 16.44 -12.11
CA LYS A 329 21.99 16.03 -11.88
C LYS A 329 22.17 14.57 -12.30
N LYS A 330 23.30 14.28 -12.91
CA LYS A 330 23.59 12.95 -13.46
C LYS A 330 24.04 11.98 -12.37
N VAL A 331 23.47 10.79 -12.35
CA VAL A 331 23.88 9.69 -11.46
C VAL A 331 24.07 8.41 -12.25
N VAL A 332 25.08 7.62 -11.89
CA VAL A 332 25.36 6.32 -12.51
C VAL A 332 24.96 5.21 -11.54
N VAL A 333 24.20 4.23 -12.01
CA VAL A 333 23.82 3.05 -11.22
C VAL A 333 24.37 1.81 -11.94
N GLU A 334 25.38 1.18 -11.35
CA GLU A 334 25.96 -0.07 -11.84
C GLU A 334 25.33 -1.27 -11.13
N PHE A 335 24.72 -2.17 -11.89
CA PHE A 335 24.02 -3.32 -11.33
C PHE A 335 23.93 -4.50 -12.31
N SER A 336 23.49 -5.64 -11.79
CA SER A 336 23.51 -6.96 -12.42
C SER A 336 24.92 -7.50 -12.64
N SER A 337 25.70 -6.87 -13.52
CA SER A 337 27.11 -7.16 -13.79
C SER A 337 27.46 -8.66 -13.84
N PRO A 338 26.71 -9.52 -14.58
CA PRO A 338 26.99 -10.94 -14.63
C PRO A 338 28.29 -11.23 -15.39
N ASN A 339 28.84 -12.41 -15.13
CA ASN A 339 29.91 -12.98 -15.94
C ASN A 339 29.29 -13.74 -17.10
N ILE A 340 29.62 -13.36 -18.34
CA ILE A 340 28.93 -13.92 -19.51
C ILE A 340 29.22 -15.41 -19.74
N ALA A 341 30.31 -15.92 -19.15
CA ALA A 341 30.68 -17.34 -19.23
C ALA A 341 29.92 -18.20 -18.20
N LYS A 342 29.04 -17.61 -17.40
CA LYS A 342 28.24 -18.31 -16.38
C LYS A 342 26.75 -18.04 -16.57
N PRO A 343 25.89 -19.06 -16.35
CA PRO A 343 24.45 -18.87 -16.46
C PRO A 343 23.92 -17.88 -15.43
N PHE A 344 22.83 -17.23 -15.80
CA PHE A 344 22.14 -16.28 -14.94
C PHE A 344 21.29 -17.03 -13.89
N HIS A 345 21.84 -17.20 -12.69
CA HIS A 345 21.12 -17.78 -11.53
C HIS A 345 20.44 -16.72 -10.65
N ALA A 346 19.58 -17.12 -9.72
CA ALA A 346 18.83 -16.19 -8.85
C ALA A 346 19.69 -15.25 -7.97
N GLY A 347 20.98 -15.57 -7.74
CA GLY A 347 21.91 -14.59 -7.13
C GLY A 347 22.08 -13.29 -7.95
N HIS A 348 22.10 -13.36 -9.29
CA HIS A 348 22.20 -12.18 -10.15
C HIS A 348 20.88 -11.41 -10.24
N LEU A 349 19.75 -12.09 -10.03
CA LEU A 349 18.43 -11.47 -9.99
C LEU A 349 18.37 -10.36 -8.93
N ARG A 350 18.94 -10.58 -7.74
CA ARG A 350 18.94 -9.58 -6.64
C ARG A 350 19.56 -8.25 -7.06
N SER A 351 20.80 -8.28 -7.55
CA SER A 351 21.47 -7.05 -8.03
C SER A 351 20.65 -6.38 -9.12
N THR A 352 20.05 -7.18 -10.01
CA THR A 352 19.26 -6.73 -11.16
C THR A 352 18.03 -5.93 -10.74
N ILE A 353 17.17 -6.51 -9.89
CA ILE A 353 15.91 -5.88 -9.49
C ILE A 353 16.15 -4.71 -8.52
N ILE A 354 17.12 -4.84 -7.60
CA ILE A 354 17.45 -3.77 -6.64
C ILE A 354 18.04 -2.58 -7.38
N GLY A 355 18.95 -2.81 -8.33
CA GLY A 355 19.57 -1.73 -9.09
C GLY A 355 18.59 -1.00 -10.00
N SER A 356 17.70 -1.73 -10.69
CA SER A 356 16.66 -1.10 -11.49
C SER A 356 15.67 -0.30 -10.63
N PHE A 357 15.29 -0.82 -9.46
CA PHE A 357 14.48 -0.08 -8.49
C PHE A 357 15.15 1.23 -8.03
N ILE A 358 16.44 1.19 -7.67
CA ILE A 358 17.19 2.38 -7.25
C ILE A 358 17.25 3.40 -8.38
N ARG A 359 17.48 2.94 -9.61
CA ARG A 359 17.44 3.80 -10.81
C ARG A 359 16.07 4.47 -10.96
N ASN A 360 14.98 3.72 -10.84
CA ASN A 360 13.62 4.28 -10.92
C ASN A 360 13.32 5.28 -9.80
N ILE A 361 13.75 5.01 -8.57
CA ILE A 361 13.59 5.93 -7.44
C ILE A 361 14.38 7.22 -7.64
N LEU A 362 15.62 7.14 -8.11
CA LEU A 362 16.44 8.32 -8.41
C LEU A 362 15.80 9.15 -9.52
N ALA A 363 15.34 8.52 -10.61
CA ALA A 363 14.64 9.20 -11.69
C ALA A 363 13.32 9.86 -11.22
N ALA A 364 12.55 9.18 -10.37
CA ALA A 364 11.33 9.74 -9.78
C ALA A 364 11.60 10.95 -8.86
N ASN A 365 12.81 11.07 -8.31
CA ASN A 365 13.26 12.23 -7.54
C ASN A 365 14.00 13.27 -8.40
N GLY A 366 13.95 13.15 -9.74
CA GLY A 366 14.44 14.17 -10.67
C GLY A 366 15.94 14.11 -10.98
N TYR A 367 16.61 12.97 -10.80
CA TYR A 367 17.97 12.76 -11.28
C TYR A 367 17.99 12.26 -12.74
N ASP A 368 19.03 12.63 -13.48
CA ASP A 368 19.35 12.04 -14.79
C ASP A 368 20.14 10.74 -14.57
N THR A 369 19.48 9.59 -14.73
CA THR A 369 20.06 8.30 -14.35
C THR A 369 20.68 7.57 -15.54
N VAL A 370 21.92 7.09 -15.39
CA VAL A 370 22.57 6.17 -16.32
C VAL A 370 22.62 4.78 -15.68
N SER A 371 21.89 3.84 -16.27
CA SER A 371 21.95 2.41 -15.92
C SER A 371 23.08 1.72 -16.67
N MET A 372 24.04 1.17 -15.92
CA MET A 372 25.22 0.50 -16.44
C MET A 372 25.23 -0.97 -16.02
N ASN A 373 25.44 -1.85 -16.99
CA ASN A 373 25.77 -3.24 -16.75
C ASN A 373 27.28 -3.43 -16.99
N TYR A 374 28.06 -3.74 -15.95
CA TYR A 374 29.51 -3.90 -16.06
C TYR A 374 29.85 -5.39 -16.13
N LEU A 375 29.84 -5.93 -17.34
CA LEU A 375 29.97 -7.36 -17.58
C LEU A 375 31.35 -7.88 -17.15
N GLY A 376 31.36 -9.05 -16.50
CA GLY A 376 32.57 -9.83 -16.26
C GLY A 376 33.01 -10.50 -17.56
N ASP A 377 33.50 -9.70 -18.50
CA ASP A 377 33.73 -10.08 -19.89
C ASP A 377 35.21 -10.20 -20.26
N TRP A 378 36.12 -10.23 -19.29
CA TRP A 378 37.56 -10.39 -19.49
C TRP A 378 38.15 -11.39 -18.49
N GLY A 379 39.29 -12.01 -18.83
CA GLY A 379 40.03 -12.91 -17.94
C GLY A 379 40.15 -14.36 -18.41
N LYS A 380 40.91 -15.17 -17.65
CA LYS A 380 41.31 -16.55 -18.01
C LYS A 380 40.16 -17.50 -18.36
N GLN A 381 38.98 -17.26 -17.81
CA GLN A 381 37.76 -18.01 -18.13
C GLN A 381 37.39 -17.95 -19.62
N TYR A 382 37.75 -16.86 -20.31
CA TYR A 382 37.57 -16.74 -21.76
C TYR A 382 38.57 -17.53 -22.56
N GLY A 383 39.83 -17.56 -22.15
CA GLY A 383 40.81 -18.44 -22.79
C GLY A 383 40.35 -19.89 -22.74
N LEU A 384 39.78 -20.30 -21.60
CA LEU A 384 39.21 -21.63 -21.44
C LEU A 384 37.96 -21.82 -22.32
N LEU A 385 37.06 -20.84 -22.37
CA LEU A 385 35.86 -20.90 -23.19
C LEU A 385 36.18 -20.95 -24.69
N ALA A 386 37.19 -20.20 -25.15
CA ALA A 386 37.61 -20.18 -26.54
C ALA A 386 38.24 -21.52 -26.96
N VAL A 387 39.18 -22.05 -26.17
CA VAL A 387 39.75 -23.39 -26.39
C VAL A 387 38.65 -24.46 -26.34
N GLY A 388 37.70 -24.32 -25.41
CA GLY A 388 36.54 -25.19 -25.32
C GLY A 388 35.66 -25.13 -26.57
N PHE A 389 35.44 -23.94 -27.13
CA PHE A 389 34.63 -23.75 -28.32
C PHE A 389 35.30 -24.30 -29.57
N GLU A 390 36.62 -24.25 -29.67
CA GLU A 390 37.36 -24.92 -30.75
C GLU A 390 37.16 -26.45 -30.72
N ARG A 391 37.00 -27.05 -29.53
CA ARG A 391 36.84 -28.50 -29.35
C ARG A 391 35.39 -28.97 -29.41
N TYR A 392 34.48 -28.21 -28.84
CA TYR A 392 33.09 -28.62 -28.55
C TYR A 392 32.04 -27.63 -29.08
N GLY A 393 32.48 -26.51 -29.64
CA GLY A 393 31.62 -25.46 -30.15
C GLY A 393 30.85 -25.91 -31.39
N SER A 394 29.69 -25.30 -31.56
CA SER A 394 28.86 -25.43 -32.76
C SER A 394 28.30 -24.05 -33.05
N GLU A 395 28.51 -23.58 -34.28
CA GLU A 395 28.03 -22.27 -34.70
C GLU A 395 26.51 -22.22 -34.77
N GLU A 396 25.88 -23.31 -35.17
CA GLU A 396 24.42 -23.46 -35.22
C GLU A 396 23.80 -23.29 -33.82
N LYS A 397 24.35 -24.02 -32.83
CA LYS A 397 23.87 -23.94 -31.43
C LYS A 397 24.16 -22.59 -30.78
N LEU A 398 25.30 -21.98 -31.14
CA LEU A 398 25.65 -20.64 -30.66
C LEU A 398 24.64 -19.59 -31.14
N LEU A 399 24.09 -19.72 -32.35
CA LEU A 399 23.08 -18.79 -32.87
C LEU A 399 21.68 -19.04 -32.27
N GLU A 400 21.34 -20.29 -31.96
CA GLU A 400 20.07 -20.65 -31.33
C GLU A 400 19.99 -20.12 -29.88
N ASP A 401 20.97 -20.50 -29.06
CA ASP A 401 21.05 -20.12 -27.65
C ASP A 401 22.52 -19.94 -27.22
N PRO A 402 23.09 -18.73 -27.39
CA PRO A 402 24.48 -18.45 -27.05
C PRO A 402 24.80 -18.75 -25.59
N ILE A 403 23.94 -18.38 -24.64
CA ILE A 403 24.24 -18.50 -23.21
C ILE A 403 24.31 -19.97 -22.83
N LYS A 404 23.30 -20.76 -23.23
CA LYS A 404 23.24 -22.19 -22.91
C LYS A 404 24.37 -22.96 -23.59
N HIS A 405 24.61 -22.73 -24.88
CA HIS A 405 25.66 -23.45 -25.60
C HIS A 405 27.06 -23.08 -25.10
N LEU A 406 27.34 -21.80 -24.81
CA LEU A 406 28.61 -21.40 -24.20
C LEU A 406 28.78 -22.00 -22.80
N PHE A 407 27.70 -22.14 -22.03
CA PHE A 407 27.76 -22.84 -20.75
C PHE A 407 28.06 -24.33 -20.90
N ASP A 408 27.41 -25.03 -21.84
CA ASP A 408 27.68 -26.44 -22.11
C ASP A 408 29.15 -26.67 -22.52
N VAL A 409 29.67 -25.79 -23.38
CA VAL A 409 31.09 -25.76 -23.75
C VAL A 409 31.97 -25.53 -22.53
N TYR A 410 31.65 -24.52 -21.70
CA TYR A 410 32.38 -24.21 -20.47
C TYR A 410 32.42 -25.40 -19.51
N VAL A 411 31.31 -26.11 -19.30
CA VAL A 411 31.24 -27.27 -18.42
C VAL A 411 32.14 -28.40 -18.93
N LYS A 412 32.08 -28.70 -20.24
CA LYS A 412 32.91 -29.75 -20.85
C LYS A 412 34.40 -29.44 -20.75
N ILE A 413 34.81 -28.23 -21.13
CA ILE A 413 36.24 -27.88 -21.10
C ILE A 413 36.79 -27.78 -19.67
N ASN A 414 35.95 -27.43 -18.68
CA ASN A 414 36.35 -27.49 -17.27
C ASN A 414 36.52 -28.93 -16.77
N GLN A 415 35.79 -29.89 -17.34
CA GLN A 415 36.00 -31.31 -17.03
C GLN A 415 37.34 -31.78 -17.61
N ASP A 416 37.62 -31.45 -18.88
CA ASP A 416 38.93 -31.74 -19.48
C ASP A 416 40.08 -31.13 -18.67
N ALA A 417 39.93 -29.88 -18.20
CA ALA A 417 40.98 -29.19 -17.46
C ALA A 417 41.28 -29.80 -16.08
N LYS A 418 40.33 -30.54 -15.50
CA LYS A 418 40.58 -31.34 -14.27
C LYS A 418 41.38 -32.60 -14.57
N GLU A 419 41.22 -33.15 -15.76
CA GLU A 419 41.84 -34.42 -16.18
C GLU A 419 43.18 -34.19 -16.89
N ASN A 420 43.37 -33.01 -17.48
CA ASN A 420 44.56 -32.64 -18.25
C ASN A 420 44.97 -31.19 -18.01
N GLU A 421 46.10 -31.02 -17.31
CA GLU A 421 46.64 -29.70 -16.94
C GLU A 421 47.08 -28.86 -18.17
N ALA A 422 47.38 -29.49 -19.31
CA ALA A 422 47.74 -28.79 -20.55
C ALA A 422 46.62 -27.87 -21.07
N VAL A 423 45.36 -28.17 -20.75
CA VAL A 423 44.21 -27.32 -21.10
C VAL A 423 44.31 -25.96 -20.40
N HIS A 424 44.84 -25.91 -19.18
CA HIS A 424 45.08 -24.64 -18.49
C HIS A 424 46.20 -23.84 -19.15
N ASP A 425 47.21 -24.49 -19.72
CA ASP A 425 48.26 -23.81 -20.49
C ASP A 425 47.74 -23.24 -21.80
N GLU A 426 46.92 -23.99 -22.54
CA GLU A 426 46.24 -23.52 -23.75
C GLU A 426 45.35 -22.31 -23.45
N ALA A 427 44.54 -22.39 -22.40
CA ALA A 427 43.68 -21.29 -21.96
C ALA A 427 44.49 -20.04 -21.55
N ARG A 428 45.62 -20.22 -20.86
CA ARG A 428 46.54 -19.12 -20.51
C ARG A 428 47.15 -18.49 -21.76
N ALA A 429 47.59 -19.30 -22.71
CA ALA A 429 48.17 -18.84 -23.97
C ALA A 429 47.14 -18.08 -24.81
N TYR A 430 45.90 -18.58 -24.88
CA TYR A 430 44.82 -17.90 -25.59
C TYR A 430 44.49 -16.55 -24.96
N PHE A 431 44.35 -16.49 -23.64
CA PHE A 431 44.09 -15.24 -22.95
C PHE A 431 45.22 -14.22 -23.16
N LYS A 432 46.48 -14.67 -23.14
CA LYS A 432 47.61 -13.80 -23.47
C LYS A 432 47.52 -13.22 -24.89
N LYS A 433 47.11 -14.02 -25.89
CA LYS A 433 46.86 -13.49 -27.25
C LYS A 433 45.81 -12.37 -27.26
N MET A 434 44.76 -12.50 -26.45
CA MET A 434 43.75 -11.43 -26.31
C MET A 434 44.34 -10.16 -25.70
N GLU A 435 45.19 -10.28 -24.67
CA GLU A 435 45.89 -9.15 -24.04
C GLU A 435 46.90 -8.50 -24.99
N ASP A 436 47.58 -9.29 -25.83
CA ASP A 436 48.53 -8.83 -26.84
C ASP A 436 47.84 -8.22 -28.08
N GLY A 437 46.50 -8.23 -28.14
CA GLY A 437 45.72 -7.60 -29.21
C GLY A 437 45.53 -8.45 -30.47
N ASP A 438 45.65 -9.78 -30.38
CA ASP A 438 45.47 -10.68 -31.52
C ASP A 438 44.04 -10.58 -32.10
N GLU A 439 43.94 -10.17 -33.36
CA GLU A 439 42.66 -9.89 -34.02
C GLU A 439 41.74 -11.13 -34.10
N ALA A 440 42.30 -12.32 -34.28
CA ALA A 440 41.51 -13.54 -34.40
C ALA A 440 40.91 -13.94 -33.04
N ALA A 441 41.71 -13.88 -31.97
CA ALA A 441 41.27 -14.14 -30.61
C ALA A 441 40.21 -13.11 -30.17
N LEU A 442 40.45 -11.83 -30.43
CA LEU A 442 39.51 -10.75 -30.10
C LEU A 442 38.20 -10.86 -30.89
N LYS A 443 38.23 -11.33 -32.14
CA LYS A 443 37.01 -11.53 -32.94
C LYS A 443 36.10 -12.61 -32.37
N ILE A 444 36.67 -13.72 -31.89
CA ILE A 444 35.90 -14.79 -31.23
C ILE A 444 35.31 -14.27 -29.92
N TRP A 445 36.12 -13.58 -29.11
CA TRP A 445 35.67 -12.96 -27.87
C TRP A 445 34.51 -11.96 -28.10
N SER A 446 34.66 -11.04 -29.05
CA SER A 446 33.61 -10.06 -29.39
C SER A 446 32.33 -10.76 -29.82
N ARG A 447 32.44 -11.83 -30.63
CA ARG A 447 31.28 -12.63 -31.04
C ARG A 447 30.52 -13.20 -29.83
N PHE A 448 31.21 -13.81 -28.87
CA PHE A 448 30.58 -14.36 -27.67
C PHE A 448 29.94 -13.27 -26.81
N ARG A 449 30.64 -12.14 -26.66
CA ARG A 449 30.15 -10.99 -25.91
C ARG A 449 28.89 -10.40 -26.53
N ASP A 450 28.91 -10.12 -27.83
CA ASP A 450 27.82 -9.43 -28.51
C ASP A 450 26.56 -10.29 -28.57
N LEU A 451 26.70 -11.59 -28.85
CA LEU A 451 25.58 -12.54 -28.80
C LEU A 451 25.02 -12.70 -27.37
N SER A 452 25.87 -12.71 -26.35
CA SER A 452 25.41 -12.76 -24.95
C SER A 452 24.64 -11.49 -24.57
N ILE A 453 25.09 -10.31 -25.02
CA ILE A 453 24.39 -9.04 -24.78
C ILE A 453 22.99 -9.05 -25.40
N VAL A 454 22.84 -9.60 -26.62
CA VAL A 454 21.52 -9.74 -27.26
C VAL A 454 20.58 -10.57 -26.39
N LYS A 455 21.00 -11.75 -25.93
CA LYS A 455 20.17 -12.59 -25.04
C LYS A 455 19.90 -11.94 -23.69
N TYR A 456 20.88 -11.25 -23.10
CA TYR A 456 20.67 -10.52 -21.86
C TYR A 456 19.63 -9.41 -22.01
N LYS A 457 19.59 -8.70 -23.15
CA LYS A 457 18.54 -7.68 -23.40
C LYS A 457 17.14 -8.30 -23.33
N ASP A 458 16.94 -9.50 -23.87
CA ASP A 458 15.64 -10.18 -23.82
C ASP A 458 15.25 -10.53 -22.38
N ILE A 459 16.18 -11.10 -21.60
CA ILE A 459 15.96 -11.44 -20.17
C ILE A 459 15.65 -10.19 -19.35
N TYR A 460 16.42 -9.12 -19.52
CA TYR A 460 16.19 -7.87 -18.80
C TYR A 460 14.88 -7.21 -19.24
N ALA A 461 14.55 -7.21 -20.53
CA ALA A 461 13.30 -6.65 -21.04
C ALA A 461 12.09 -7.38 -20.46
N ARG A 462 12.15 -8.70 -20.33
CA ARG A 462 11.11 -9.49 -19.64
C ARG A 462 10.90 -9.01 -18.20
N LEU A 463 11.97 -8.67 -17.48
CA LEU A 463 11.92 -8.05 -16.15
C LEU A 463 11.55 -6.55 -16.16
N ASN A 464 11.15 -5.96 -17.29
CA ASN A 464 10.93 -4.52 -17.46
C ASN A 464 12.18 -3.66 -17.17
N ILE A 465 13.37 -4.18 -17.51
CA ILE A 465 14.66 -3.53 -17.28
C ILE A 465 15.34 -3.28 -18.62
N ALA A 466 15.86 -2.07 -18.80
CA ALA A 466 16.71 -1.71 -19.92
C ALA A 466 17.95 -0.99 -19.39
N PHE A 467 19.12 -1.35 -19.93
CA PHE A 467 20.38 -0.67 -19.63
C PHE A 467 20.70 0.37 -20.70
N ASP A 468 21.21 1.52 -20.28
CA ASP A 468 21.71 2.54 -21.19
C ASP A 468 23.07 2.13 -21.76
N VAL A 469 23.88 1.42 -20.96
CA VAL A 469 25.23 1.02 -21.33
C VAL A 469 25.55 -0.41 -20.88
N TYR A 470 25.98 -1.24 -21.83
CA TYR A 470 26.62 -2.54 -21.57
C TYR A 470 28.14 -2.36 -21.63
N SER A 471 28.72 -2.05 -20.48
CA SER A 471 30.17 -1.95 -20.27
C SER A 471 30.74 -3.33 -19.89
N GLY A 472 32.03 -3.40 -19.61
CA GLY A 472 32.65 -4.62 -19.10
C GLY A 472 34.10 -4.41 -18.71
N GLU A 473 34.67 -5.40 -18.05
CA GLU A 473 36.09 -5.43 -17.68
C GLU A 473 37.00 -5.18 -18.90
N SER A 474 36.61 -5.69 -20.07
CA SER A 474 37.30 -5.54 -21.35
C SER A 474 37.36 -4.10 -21.87
N GLN A 475 36.45 -3.23 -21.42
CA GLN A 475 36.32 -1.87 -21.91
C GLN A 475 37.18 -0.88 -21.13
N VAL A 476 37.83 -1.33 -20.04
CA VAL A 476 38.82 -0.54 -19.33
C VAL A 476 40.10 -0.53 -20.14
N THR A 477 40.42 0.62 -20.70
CA THR A 477 41.50 0.78 -21.70
C THR A 477 42.85 1.03 -21.02
N ASP A 478 43.36 2.27 -21.07
CA ASP A 478 44.58 2.70 -20.39
C ASP A 478 44.37 2.93 -18.87
N GLY A 479 43.13 2.85 -18.39
CA GLY A 479 42.76 3.15 -17.01
C GLY A 479 43.56 2.35 -15.96
N MET A 480 43.95 1.11 -16.28
CA MET A 480 44.78 0.30 -15.39
C MET A 480 46.21 0.82 -15.26
N GLU A 481 46.83 1.23 -16.37
CA GLU A 481 48.17 1.82 -16.37
C GLU A 481 48.17 3.17 -15.68
N ARG A 482 47.15 4.00 -15.96
CA ARG A 482 46.93 5.28 -15.29
C ARG A 482 46.76 5.11 -13.79
N ALA A 483 45.96 4.14 -13.35
CA ALA A 483 45.78 3.82 -11.94
C ALA A 483 47.12 3.45 -11.26
N LEU A 484 47.90 2.54 -11.86
CA LEU A 484 49.21 2.16 -11.32
C LEU A 484 50.19 3.34 -11.25
N LYS A 485 50.20 4.20 -12.27
CA LYS A 485 51.03 5.40 -12.29
C LYS A 485 50.65 6.36 -11.15
N MET A 486 49.37 6.67 -10.99
CA MET A 486 48.88 7.55 -9.92
C MET A 486 49.18 6.99 -8.53
N LEU A 487 49.02 5.68 -8.34
CA LEU A 487 49.34 5.00 -7.07
C LEU A 487 50.83 5.10 -6.72
N ARG A 488 51.72 5.03 -7.72
CA ARG A 488 53.18 5.25 -7.53
C ARG A 488 53.48 6.70 -7.19
N GLU A 489 52.92 7.64 -7.95
CA GLU A 489 53.15 9.09 -7.75
C GLU A 489 52.67 9.57 -6.36
N LYS A 490 51.60 8.97 -5.84
CA LYS A 490 51.09 9.22 -4.49
C LYS A 490 51.80 8.41 -3.38
N ASN A 491 52.83 7.63 -3.72
CA ASN A 491 53.58 6.78 -2.79
C ASN A 491 52.68 5.83 -1.98
N LEU A 492 51.64 5.27 -2.61
CA LEU A 492 50.68 4.36 -1.96
C LEU A 492 51.07 2.88 -2.10
N LEU A 493 51.99 2.56 -3.01
CA LEU A 493 52.42 1.20 -3.29
C LEU A 493 53.62 0.80 -2.42
N THR A 494 53.51 -0.36 -1.80
CA THR A 494 54.61 -1.05 -1.13
C THR A 494 54.86 -2.38 -1.82
N GLU A 495 56.12 -2.75 -1.99
CA GLU A 495 56.47 -4.09 -2.48
C GLU A 495 56.47 -5.09 -1.33
N SER A 496 55.79 -6.23 -1.51
CA SER A 496 55.72 -7.30 -0.54
C SER A 496 55.80 -8.65 -1.25
N ASP A 497 56.87 -9.40 -0.96
CA ASP A 497 57.20 -10.66 -1.62
C ASP A 497 57.24 -10.57 -3.16
N GLY A 498 57.57 -9.41 -3.74
CA GLY A 498 57.57 -9.16 -5.18
C GLY A 498 56.20 -8.80 -5.78
N ALA A 499 55.13 -8.76 -4.98
CA ALA A 499 53.84 -8.21 -5.37
C ALA A 499 53.74 -6.74 -4.97
N LEU A 500 52.95 -5.94 -5.70
CA LEU A 500 52.62 -4.58 -5.29
C LEU A 500 51.34 -4.58 -4.47
N ILE A 501 51.40 -3.97 -3.29
CA ILE A 501 50.30 -3.89 -2.33
C ILE A 501 50.04 -2.45 -1.88
N ILE A 502 48.84 -2.20 -1.36
CA ILE A 502 48.48 -1.00 -0.61
C ILE A 502 48.12 -1.45 0.80
N ASP A 503 48.83 -0.94 1.80
CA ASP A 503 48.52 -1.21 3.20
C ASP A 503 47.43 -0.26 3.71
N LEU A 504 46.22 -0.80 3.89
CA LEU A 504 45.06 -0.09 4.43
C LEU A 504 44.76 -0.50 5.87
N THR A 505 45.71 -1.11 6.58
CA THR A 505 45.55 -1.56 7.97
C THR A 505 45.23 -0.39 8.91
N LYS A 506 45.81 0.79 8.67
CA LYS A 506 45.46 2.05 9.37
C LYS A 506 43.97 2.39 9.30
N TYR A 507 43.28 1.94 8.26
CA TYR A 507 41.85 2.15 8.02
C TYR A 507 40.99 0.92 8.38
N LYS A 508 41.58 -0.11 8.99
CA LYS A 508 40.94 -1.40 9.30
C LYS A 508 40.43 -2.15 8.05
N LEU A 509 41.12 -1.99 6.92
CA LEU A 509 40.78 -2.65 5.65
C LEU A 509 41.83 -3.67 5.19
N GLY A 510 42.86 -3.92 6.00
CA GLY A 510 43.91 -4.90 5.72
C GLY A 510 44.79 -4.51 4.53
N ILE A 511 45.43 -5.52 3.92
CA ILE A 511 46.31 -5.34 2.78
C ILE A 511 45.52 -5.59 1.49
N CYS A 512 45.63 -4.67 0.54
CA CYS A 512 45.04 -4.81 -0.79
C CYS A 512 46.14 -5.07 -1.81
N VAL A 513 46.11 -6.23 -2.47
CA VAL A 513 47.08 -6.56 -3.53
C VAL A 513 46.60 -5.92 -4.83
N VAL A 514 47.46 -5.13 -5.47
CA VAL A 514 47.14 -4.44 -6.74
C VAL A 514 47.77 -5.12 -7.95
N GLN A 515 48.97 -5.69 -7.78
CA GLN A 515 49.70 -6.38 -8.85
C GLN A 515 50.40 -7.61 -8.27
N LYS A 516 50.31 -8.73 -8.98
CA LYS A 516 51.02 -9.96 -8.61
C LYS A 516 52.51 -9.88 -8.94
N LYS A 517 53.29 -10.86 -8.44
CA LYS A 517 54.73 -11.01 -8.73
C LYS A 517 55.05 -11.14 -10.22
N ASP A 518 54.12 -11.69 -11.00
CA ASP A 518 54.26 -11.86 -12.45
C ASP A 518 53.93 -10.58 -13.25
N GLY A 519 53.67 -9.46 -12.57
CA GLY A 519 53.30 -8.18 -13.20
C GLY A 519 51.82 -8.08 -13.57
N THR A 520 51.01 -9.13 -13.35
CA THR A 520 49.57 -9.09 -13.68
C THR A 520 48.83 -8.18 -12.70
N ALA A 521 48.18 -7.14 -13.23
CA ALA A 521 47.31 -6.26 -12.46
C ALA A 521 45.99 -6.96 -12.08
N LEU A 522 45.45 -6.64 -10.91
CA LEU A 522 44.28 -7.30 -10.34
C LEU A 522 42.98 -6.50 -10.54
N TYR A 523 41.85 -7.10 -10.16
CA TYR A 523 40.52 -6.47 -10.25
C TYR A 523 40.47 -5.09 -9.60
N ILE A 524 41.12 -4.89 -8.46
CA ILE A 524 41.15 -3.57 -7.81
C ILE A 524 41.77 -2.49 -8.70
N THR A 525 42.84 -2.81 -9.43
CA THR A 525 43.47 -1.87 -10.36
C THR A 525 42.56 -1.55 -11.54
N ARG A 526 41.85 -2.57 -12.04
CA ARG A 526 40.84 -2.39 -13.09
C ARG A 526 39.70 -1.50 -12.61
N ASP A 527 39.21 -1.70 -11.40
CA ASP A 527 38.09 -0.94 -10.86
C ASP A 527 38.46 0.52 -10.55
N ILE A 528 39.72 0.79 -10.16
CA ILE A 528 40.22 2.18 -10.07
C ILE A 528 40.20 2.84 -11.45
N GLY A 529 40.70 2.15 -12.47
CA GLY A 529 40.69 2.62 -13.86
C GLY A 529 39.27 2.85 -14.38
N ALA A 530 38.36 1.89 -14.14
CA ALA A 530 36.96 1.99 -14.52
C ALA A 530 36.28 3.18 -13.83
N ALA A 531 36.48 3.36 -12.52
CA ALA A 531 35.92 4.49 -11.78
C ALA A 531 36.39 5.84 -12.35
N LEU A 532 37.67 5.96 -12.71
CA LEU A 532 38.24 7.13 -13.35
C LEU A 532 37.57 7.41 -14.71
N GLU A 533 37.55 6.44 -15.60
CA GLU A 533 36.96 6.57 -16.95
C GLU A 533 35.46 6.92 -16.88
N ARG A 534 34.73 6.36 -15.91
CA ARG A 534 33.32 6.67 -15.69
C ARG A 534 33.12 8.12 -15.24
N TYR A 535 33.97 8.63 -14.34
CA TYR A 535 33.86 10.03 -13.93
C TYR A 535 34.21 10.98 -15.07
N GLU A 536 35.27 10.69 -15.83
CA GLU A 536 35.66 11.45 -17.02
C GLU A 536 34.53 11.50 -18.07
N LYS A 537 33.85 10.37 -18.27
CA LYS A 537 32.77 10.25 -19.27
C LYS A 537 31.47 10.92 -18.83
N TYR A 538 31.07 10.80 -17.56
CA TYR A 538 29.74 11.20 -17.12
C TYR A 538 29.73 12.45 -16.23
N GLY A 539 30.83 12.79 -15.55
CA GLY A 539 30.85 13.89 -14.58
C GLY A 539 29.76 13.73 -13.52
N PHE A 540 29.57 12.51 -13.01
CA PHE A 540 28.41 12.17 -12.20
C PHE A 540 28.40 12.93 -10.86
N GLU A 541 27.20 13.31 -10.41
CA GLU A 541 26.96 13.81 -9.05
C GLU A 541 27.10 12.68 -8.04
N HIS A 542 26.70 11.46 -8.42
CA HIS A 542 26.85 10.27 -7.58
C HIS A 542 26.94 9.00 -8.42
N MET A 543 27.69 8.01 -7.96
CA MET A 543 27.72 6.67 -8.55
C MET A 543 27.39 5.60 -7.51
N TYR A 544 26.43 4.75 -7.84
CA TYR A 544 25.95 3.66 -6.99
C TYR A 544 26.39 2.31 -7.54
N TYR A 545 27.07 1.53 -6.70
CA TYR A 545 27.49 0.16 -6.97
C TYR A 545 26.52 -0.80 -6.27
N ILE A 546 25.76 -1.58 -7.03
CA ILE A 546 24.77 -2.53 -6.49
C ILE A 546 25.37 -3.94 -6.50
N VAL A 547 26.21 -4.22 -5.51
CA VAL A 547 27.03 -5.44 -5.46
C VAL A 547 26.76 -6.22 -4.17
N ALA A 548 26.71 -7.55 -4.22
CA ALA A 548 26.43 -8.40 -3.06
C ALA A 548 27.36 -8.11 -1.86
N SER A 549 26.87 -8.35 -0.64
CA SER A 549 27.62 -8.05 0.60
C SER A 549 28.92 -8.86 0.75
N GLN A 550 29.09 -9.93 -0.03
CA GLN A 550 30.35 -10.67 -0.12
C GLN A 550 31.51 -9.82 -0.64
N GLN A 551 31.23 -8.72 -1.35
CA GLN A 551 32.22 -7.79 -1.89
C GLN A 551 32.39 -6.51 -1.04
N ASP A 552 31.82 -6.48 0.17
CA ASP A 552 31.92 -5.31 1.07
C ASP A 552 33.37 -4.88 1.31
N LEU A 553 34.30 -5.82 1.53
CA LEU A 553 35.70 -5.49 1.76
C LEU A 553 36.35 -4.88 0.51
N HIS A 554 36.13 -5.49 -0.66
CA HIS A 554 36.67 -5.03 -1.93
C HIS A 554 36.25 -3.59 -2.25
N LEU A 555 34.96 -3.28 -2.18
CA LEU A 555 34.50 -1.91 -2.48
C LEU A 555 34.89 -0.90 -1.40
N LYS A 556 34.99 -1.30 -0.13
CA LYS A 556 35.57 -0.42 0.91
C LYS A 556 37.04 -0.11 0.63
N GLN A 557 37.82 -1.10 0.18
CA GLN A 557 39.20 -0.89 -0.24
C GLN A 557 39.26 0.04 -1.46
N LEU A 558 38.46 -0.21 -2.50
CA LEU A 558 38.39 0.63 -3.70
C LEU A 558 38.10 2.09 -3.34
N PHE A 559 37.02 2.36 -2.61
CA PHE A 559 36.63 3.73 -2.27
C PHE A 559 37.68 4.40 -1.40
N LYS A 560 38.31 3.65 -0.48
CA LYS A 560 39.40 4.19 0.32
C LYS A 560 40.62 4.55 -0.54
N ILE A 561 40.95 3.73 -1.54
CA ILE A 561 42.04 4.01 -2.47
C ILE A 561 41.72 5.26 -3.30
N LEU A 562 40.48 5.42 -3.77
CA LEU A 562 40.06 6.64 -4.50
C LEU A 562 40.18 7.90 -3.62
N GLU A 563 39.85 7.81 -2.33
CA GLU A 563 40.08 8.91 -1.37
C GLU A 563 41.58 9.23 -1.19
N LEU A 564 42.44 8.20 -1.10
CA LEU A 564 43.89 8.37 -0.95
C LEU A 564 44.58 8.89 -2.21
N LEU A 565 43.98 8.64 -3.38
CA LEU A 565 44.34 9.27 -4.64
C LEU A 565 43.85 10.73 -4.74
N GLU A 566 43.13 11.21 -3.72
CA GLU A 566 42.63 12.59 -3.59
C GLU A 566 41.63 13.00 -4.67
N PHE A 567 40.86 12.05 -5.21
CA PHE A 567 39.74 12.37 -6.09
C PHE A 567 38.63 13.10 -5.30
N ASP A 568 38.25 14.29 -5.75
CA ASP A 568 37.20 15.11 -5.13
C ASP A 568 35.82 14.42 -5.16
N TRP A 569 35.59 13.59 -6.16
CA TRP A 569 34.39 12.77 -6.34
C TRP A 569 34.44 11.42 -5.59
N ALA A 570 35.53 11.06 -4.89
CA ALA A 570 35.61 9.79 -4.15
C ALA A 570 34.53 9.64 -3.06
N LYS A 571 34.04 10.76 -2.50
CA LYS A 571 32.93 10.75 -1.53
C LYS A 571 31.54 10.57 -2.17
N ARG A 572 31.48 10.64 -3.50
CA ARG A 572 30.27 10.55 -4.33
C ARG A 572 30.07 9.14 -4.91
N VAL A 573 30.87 8.16 -4.49
CA VAL A 573 30.64 6.75 -4.83
C VAL A 573 30.05 6.03 -3.62
N THR A 574 29.08 5.14 -3.84
CA THR A 574 28.41 4.42 -2.74
C THR A 574 28.15 2.98 -3.12
N HIS A 575 28.41 2.10 -2.16
CA HIS A 575 28.09 0.68 -2.27
C HIS A 575 26.74 0.42 -1.61
N LEU A 576 25.76 0.02 -2.42
CA LEU A 576 24.47 -0.43 -1.95
C LEU A 576 24.45 -1.97 -1.99
N ASN A 577 25.01 -2.57 -0.96
CA ASN A 577 25.07 -4.03 -0.78
C ASN A 577 23.74 -4.75 -0.59
N PHE A 578 23.71 -6.06 -0.77
CA PHE A 578 22.53 -6.89 -0.48
C PHE A 578 22.96 -8.30 -0.03
N GLY A 579 22.08 -8.99 0.69
CA GLY A 579 22.33 -10.34 1.20
C GLY A 579 22.23 -11.43 0.12
N MET A 580 22.68 -12.63 0.43
CA MET A 580 22.72 -13.76 -0.51
C MET A 580 21.39 -14.52 -0.57
N VAL A 581 21.15 -15.18 -1.70
CA VAL A 581 20.12 -16.22 -1.83
C VAL A 581 20.73 -17.57 -1.48
N GLY A 582 20.23 -18.21 -0.43
CA GLY A 582 20.62 -19.54 0.01
C GLY A 582 19.86 -20.66 -0.72
N GLY A 583 20.26 -21.91 -0.50
CA GLY A 583 19.63 -23.10 -1.08
C GLY A 583 20.16 -23.56 -2.45
N MET A 584 20.90 -22.72 -3.18
CA MET A 584 21.46 -23.05 -4.50
C MET A 584 22.96 -23.37 -4.45
N SER A 585 23.39 -24.43 -5.13
CA SER A 585 24.80 -24.77 -5.28
C SER A 585 25.09 -25.49 -6.59
N THR A 586 26.01 -24.94 -7.39
CA THR A 586 26.45 -25.55 -8.65
C THR A 586 27.13 -26.90 -8.41
N ARG A 587 27.85 -27.03 -7.28
CA ARG A 587 28.55 -28.28 -6.91
C ARG A 587 27.59 -29.38 -6.43
N LYS A 588 26.39 -29.03 -5.96
CA LYS A 588 25.36 -29.99 -5.52
C LYS A 588 24.26 -30.22 -6.57
N GLY A 589 24.33 -29.57 -7.73
CA GLY A 589 23.31 -29.66 -8.78
C GLY A 589 21.97 -28.99 -8.44
N THR A 590 21.92 -28.15 -7.39
CA THR A 590 20.68 -27.46 -6.94
C THR A 590 20.57 -26.02 -7.45
N VAL A 591 21.30 -25.68 -8.51
CA VAL A 591 21.18 -24.34 -9.14
C VAL A 591 19.90 -24.32 -9.94
N VAL A 592 19.08 -23.31 -9.69
CA VAL A 592 17.91 -23.00 -10.50
C VAL A 592 18.26 -21.78 -11.36
N PHE A 593 18.05 -21.89 -12.67
CA PHE A 593 18.30 -20.80 -13.60
C PHE A 593 17.16 -19.79 -13.55
N LEU A 594 17.45 -18.51 -13.85
CA LEU A 594 16.41 -17.48 -13.83
C LEU A 594 15.29 -17.77 -14.85
N GLU A 595 15.64 -18.24 -16.04
CA GLU A 595 14.65 -18.60 -17.06
C GLU A 595 13.70 -19.68 -16.55
N GLU A 596 14.21 -20.74 -15.92
CA GLU A 596 13.40 -21.77 -15.29
C GLU A 596 12.47 -21.20 -14.21
N ILE A 597 12.97 -20.28 -13.36
CA ILE A 597 12.14 -19.60 -12.36
C ILE A 597 11.01 -18.81 -13.02
N LEU A 598 11.30 -18.09 -14.10
CA LEU A 598 10.32 -17.28 -14.82
C LEU A 598 9.26 -18.15 -15.52
N GLU A 599 9.68 -19.21 -16.20
CA GLU A 599 8.79 -20.15 -16.89
C GLU A 599 7.87 -20.88 -15.91
N GLU A 600 8.42 -21.49 -14.86
CA GLU A 600 7.65 -22.24 -13.86
C GLU A 600 6.67 -21.33 -13.10
N THR A 601 7.09 -20.08 -12.81
CA THR A 601 6.19 -19.12 -12.17
C THR A 601 5.10 -18.65 -13.12
N ARG A 602 5.40 -18.38 -14.39
CA ARG A 602 4.38 -18.05 -15.41
C ARG A 602 3.35 -19.17 -15.51
N ASP A 603 3.78 -20.42 -15.61
CA ASP A 603 2.88 -21.55 -15.80
C ASP A 603 1.99 -21.76 -14.57
N ALA A 604 2.56 -21.64 -13.36
CA ALA A 604 1.79 -21.63 -12.11
C ALA A 604 0.77 -20.47 -12.07
N MET A 605 1.14 -19.27 -12.54
CA MET A 605 0.22 -18.13 -12.65
C MET A 605 -0.91 -18.40 -13.65
N HIS A 606 -0.57 -18.96 -14.80
CA HIS A 606 -1.53 -19.29 -15.85
C HIS A 606 -2.57 -20.30 -15.39
N ASP A 607 -2.14 -21.33 -14.66
CA ASP A 607 -3.02 -22.35 -14.12
C ASP A 607 -3.99 -21.82 -13.06
N VAL A 608 -3.59 -20.83 -12.27
CA VAL A 608 -4.52 -20.16 -11.35
C VAL A 608 -5.50 -19.27 -12.09
N MET A 609 -5.07 -18.55 -13.12
CA MET A 609 -5.97 -17.73 -13.94
C MET A 609 -7.08 -18.57 -14.59
N LYS A 610 -6.76 -19.78 -15.09
CA LYS A 610 -7.74 -20.71 -15.71
C LYS A 610 -8.88 -21.12 -14.77
N LYS A 611 -8.70 -21.03 -13.44
CA LYS A 611 -9.74 -21.41 -12.45
C LYS A 611 -10.99 -20.52 -12.52
N ASN A 612 -10.91 -19.33 -13.12
CA ASN A 612 -12.06 -18.46 -13.35
C ASN A 612 -12.32 -18.30 -14.85
N GLU A 613 -12.98 -19.28 -15.45
CA GLU A 613 -13.25 -19.35 -16.90
C GLU A 613 -13.86 -18.06 -17.47
N HIS A 614 -14.83 -17.48 -16.74
CA HIS A 614 -15.51 -16.25 -17.17
C HIS A 614 -14.58 -15.03 -17.24
N LYS A 615 -13.66 -14.87 -16.28
CA LYS A 615 -12.66 -13.79 -16.31
C LYS A 615 -11.56 -14.08 -17.33
N TYR A 616 -11.11 -15.33 -17.38
CA TYR A 616 -10.06 -15.78 -18.30
C TYR A 616 -10.45 -15.52 -19.76
N ALA A 617 -11.71 -15.76 -20.14
CA ALA A 617 -12.21 -15.50 -21.49
C ALA A 617 -12.16 -14.02 -21.93
N GLN A 618 -11.93 -13.09 -21.01
CA GLN A 618 -11.82 -11.64 -21.30
C GLN A 618 -10.36 -11.18 -21.46
N ILE A 619 -9.41 -12.11 -21.40
CA ILE A 619 -7.98 -11.83 -21.51
C ILE A 619 -7.53 -12.22 -22.92
N GLU A 620 -7.09 -11.24 -23.70
CA GLU A 620 -6.64 -11.44 -25.08
C GLU A 620 -5.34 -12.25 -25.14
N GLU A 621 -4.38 -11.92 -24.26
CA GLU A 621 -3.06 -12.56 -24.19
C GLU A 621 -2.80 -13.19 -22.80
N PRO A 622 -3.41 -14.35 -22.49
CA PRO A 622 -3.33 -14.93 -21.14
C PRO A 622 -1.92 -15.29 -20.68
N LEU A 623 -1.05 -15.72 -21.59
CA LEU A 623 0.33 -16.09 -21.26
C LEU A 623 1.18 -14.87 -20.91
N GLU A 624 0.97 -13.73 -21.59
CA GLU A 624 1.66 -12.49 -21.25
C GLU A 624 1.21 -11.97 -19.88
N VAL A 625 -0.10 -12.01 -19.60
CA VAL A 625 -0.65 -11.62 -18.30
C VAL A 625 -0.12 -12.53 -17.19
N ALA A 626 -0.10 -13.85 -17.41
CA ALA A 626 0.48 -14.82 -16.48
C ALA A 626 1.96 -14.54 -16.20
N ASP A 627 2.74 -14.21 -17.23
CA ASP A 627 4.16 -13.89 -17.10
C ASP A 627 4.37 -12.63 -16.25
N ASN A 628 3.61 -11.57 -16.52
CA ASN A 628 3.66 -10.34 -15.74
C ASN A 628 3.25 -10.54 -14.27
N ILE A 629 2.27 -11.40 -14.00
CA ILE A 629 1.88 -11.77 -12.64
C ILE A 629 3.01 -12.57 -11.97
N GLY A 630 3.64 -13.50 -12.69
CA GLY A 630 4.72 -14.33 -12.16
C GLY A 630 5.96 -13.51 -11.81
N ILE A 631 6.33 -12.59 -12.69
CA ILE A 631 7.39 -11.61 -12.45
C ILE A 631 7.09 -10.76 -11.22
N SER A 632 5.83 -10.36 -11.03
CA SER A 632 5.44 -9.62 -9.82
C SER A 632 5.65 -10.44 -8.54
N ALA A 633 5.37 -11.75 -8.57
CA ALA A 633 5.61 -12.62 -7.43
C ALA A 633 7.10 -12.69 -7.09
N ILE A 634 7.95 -12.86 -8.10
CA ILE A 634 9.41 -12.95 -7.98
C ILE A 634 10.02 -11.64 -7.45
N MET A 635 9.58 -10.50 -7.97
CA MET A 635 10.11 -9.19 -7.58
C MET A 635 9.67 -8.79 -6.17
N ILE A 636 8.38 -8.97 -5.85
CA ILE A 636 7.85 -8.60 -4.54
C ILE A 636 8.44 -9.47 -3.44
N GLN A 637 8.63 -10.77 -3.65
CA GLN A 637 9.22 -11.60 -2.59
C GLN A 637 10.63 -11.14 -2.20
N ASP A 638 11.45 -10.66 -3.15
CA ASP A 638 12.80 -10.16 -2.84
C ASP A 638 12.71 -8.79 -2.17
N ALA A 639 11.86 -7.92 -2.71
CA ALA A 639 11.69 -6.55 -2.27
C ALA A 639 10.96 -6.42 -0.92
N SER A 640 10.27 -7.46 -0.45
CA SER A 640 9.51 -7.48 0.81
C SER A 640 10.39 -7.49 2.08
N ALA A 641 11.71 -7.61 1.94
CA ALA A 641 12.63 -7.51 3.06
C ALA A 641 13.72 -6.46 2.80
N ARG A 642 14.36 -6.00 3.88
CA ARG A 642 15.55 -5.15 3.76
C ARG A 642 16.63 -5.86 2.94
N ARG A 643 17.25 -5.13 2.01
CA ARG A 643 18.20 -5.69 1.03
C ARG A 643 19.34 -6.49 1.65
N ILE A 644 19.81 -6.11 2.85
CA ILE A 644 20.91 -6.76 3.55
C ILE A 644 20.58 -8.17 4.07
N LYS A 645 19.29 -8.54 4.15
CA LYS A 645 18.89 -9.86 4.65
C LYS A 645 19.18 -10.93 3.59
N ASN A 646 19.70 -12.06 4.06
CA ASN A 646 19.75 -13.30 3.29
C ASN A 646 18.36 -13.94 3.30
N TYR A 647 18.04 -14.72 2.28
CA TYR A 647 16.86 -15.58 2.27
C TYR A 647 17.17 -16.88 1.52
N ASP A 648 16.48 -17.96 1.87
CA ASP A 648 16.57 -19.22 1.14
C ASP A 648 15.55 -19.26 0.01
N PHE A 649 15.97 -19.74 -1.16
CA PHE A 649 15.07 -19.92 -2.30
C PHE A 649 13.97 -20.94 -1.97
N ASP A 650 12.71 -20.58 -2.27
CA ASP A 650 11.54 -21.39 -1.97
C ASP A 650 10.46 -21.22 -3.06
N TRP A 651 10.22 -22.28 -3.83
CA TRP A 651 9.18 -22.34 -4.87
C TRP A 651 7.77 -22.04 -4.31
N LYS A 652 7.46 -22.50 -3.10
CA LYS A 652 6.15 -22.28 -2.50
C LYS A 652 5.87 -20.80 -2.27
N ARG A 653 6.92 -20.02 -1.94
CA ARG A 653 6.81 -18.56 -1.83
C ARG A 653 6.63 -17.89 -3.18
N MET A 654 7.31 -18.37 -4.23
CA MET A 654 7.18 -17.83 -5.59
C MET A 654 5.79 -18.06 -6.18
N PHE A 655 5.14 -19.18 -5.85
CA PHE A 655 3.82 -19.54 -6.38
C PHE A 655 2.64 -19.05 -5.52
N SER A 656 2.88 -18.27 -4.47
CA SER A 656 1.81 -17.83 -3.57
C SER A 656 1.02 -16.65 -4.12
N PHE A 657 -0.31 -16.79 -4.14
CA PHE A 657 -1.27 -15.72 -4.50
C PHE A 657 -1.89 -15.05 -3.28
N GLU A 658 -1.77 -15.69 -2.13
CA GLU A 658 -2.37 -15.24 -0.88
C GLU A 658 -1.35 -14.51 -0.01
N GLY A 659 -1.82 -13.48 0.69
CA GLY A 659 -0.99 -12.62 1.54
C GLY A 659 -0.34 -11.46 0.78
N ASP A 660 0.71 -10.89 1.38
CA ASP A 660 1.44 -9.73 0.86
C ASP A 660 2.37 -10.13 -0.31
N THR A 661 1.78 -10.44 -1.47
CA THR A 661 2.47 -10.95 -2.66
C THR A 661 2.30 -10.05 -3.88
N GLY A 662 3.14 -10.24 -4.91
CA GLY A 662 2.98 -9.56 -6.20
C GLY A 662 1.62 -9.78 -6.87
N PRO A 663 1.13 -11.04 -6.96
CA PRO A 663 -0.20 -11.32 -7.48
C PRO A 663 -1.32 -10.58 -6.72
N TYR A 664 -1.19 -10.38 -5.40
CA TYR A 664 -2.16 -9.58 -4.64
C TYR A 664 -2.20 -8.11 -5.09
N LEU A 665 -1.03 -7.49 -5.32
CA LEU A 665 -0.96 -6.12 -5.84
C LEU A 665 -1.55 -6.01 -7.25
N GLN A 666 -1.25 -7.00 -8.12
CA GLN A 666 -1.84 -7.08 -9.46
C GLN A 666 -3.37 -7.19 -9.38
N TYR A 667 -3.87 -8.02 -8.46
CA TYR A 667 -5.31 -8.20 -8.27
C TYR A 667 -5.98 -6.92 -7.78
N ALA A 668 -5.38 -6.22 -6.81
CA ALA A 668 -5.88 -4.94 -6.32
C ALA A 668 -5.96 -3.90 -7.46
N HIS A 669 -4.91 -3.80 -8.29
CA HIS A 669 -4.89 -2.90 -9.44
C HIS A 669 -5.94 -3.28 -10.50
N ALA A 670 -6.01 -4.56 -10.90
CA ALA A 670 -6.98 -5.06 -11.89
C ALA A 670 -8.43 -4.90 -11.41
N ARG A 671 -8.69 -5.05 -10.10
CA ARG A 671 -10.01 -4.81 -9.49
C ARG A 671 -10.42 -3.35 -9.60
N LEU A 672 -9.52 -2.40 -9.36
CA LEU A 672 -9.79 -0.97 -9.58
C LEU A 672 -10.07 -0.66 -11.05
N CYS A 673 -9.29 -1.22 -11.98
CA CYS A 673 -9.55 -1.10 -13.42
C CYS A 673 -10.94 -1.64 -13.79
N SER A 674 -11.35 -2.75 -13.15
CA SER A 674 -12.67 -3.33 -13.40
C SER A 674 -13.82 -2.44 -12.92
N ILE A 675 -13.64 -1.59 -11.91
CA ILE A 675 -14.69 -0.68 -11.45
C ILE A 675 -14.96 0.36 -12.52
N GLU A 676 -13.92 1.01 -13.04
CA GLU A 676 -14.02 1.97 -14.15
C GLU A 676 -14.77 1.36 -15.34
N ARG A 677 -14.33 0.18 -15.80
CA ARG A 677 -14.97 -0.50 -16.93
C ARG A 677 -16.45 -0.84 -16.70
N LYS A 678 -16.82 -1.27 -15.50
CA LYS A 678 -18.20 -1.68 -15.19
C LYS A 678 -19.16 -0.51 -15.02
N THR A 679 -18.64 0.64 -14.62
CA THR A 679 -19.47 1.83 -14.41
C THR A 679 -19.88 2.50 -15.71
N GLU A 680 -19.14 2.26 -16.82
CA GLU A 680 -19.32 2.97 -18.10
C GLU A 680 -19.27 4.51 -17.96
N MET A 681 -18.70 5.00 -16.85
CA MET A 681 -18.54 6.40 -16.53
C MET A 681 -17.10 6.82 -16.79
N GLU A 682 -16.91 7.97 -17.42
CA GLU A 682 -15.61 8.61 -17.46
C GLU A 682 -15.30 9.31 -16.13
N VAL A 683 -14.01 9.37 -15.78
CA VAL A 683 -13.56 10.09 -14.59
C VAL A 683 -13.78 11.57 -14.81
N ASN A 684 -14.71 12.16 -14.03
CA ASN A 684 -15.00 13.58 -14.04
C ASN A 684 -14.02 14.33 -13.12
N PRO A 685 -13.04 15.11 -13.63
CA PRO A 685 -12.10 15.86 -12.80
C PRO A 685 -12.76 17.01 -12.01
N ASN A 686 -14.01 17.33 -12.34
CA ASN A 686 -14.83 18.35 -11.67
C ASN A 686 -15.93 17.73 -10.78
N ALA A 687 -15.85 16.43 -10.47
CA ALA A 687 -16.80 15.78 -9.57
C ALA A 687 -16.88 16.51 -8.22
N ASP A 688 -18.09 16.67 -7.68
CA ASP A 688 -18.29 17.27 -6.37
C ASP A 688 -17.90 16.27 -5.27
N LEU A 689 -16.69 16.44 -4.74
CA LEU A 689 -16.11 15.52 -3.77
C LEU A 689 -16.83 15.55 -2.42
N ARG A 690 -17.69 16.53 -2.14
CA ARG A 690 -18.52 16.56 -0.92
C ARG A 690 -19.42 15.32 -0.80
N HIS A 691 -19.75 14.68 -1.92
CA HIS A 691 -20.50 13.41 -1.95
C HIS A 691 -19.72 12.19 -1.41
N LEU A 692 -18.42 12.33 -1.08
CA LEU A 692 -17.69 11.34 -0.29
C LEU A 692 -18.12 11.33 1.19
N GLY A 693 -18.74 12.43 1.65
CA GLY A 693 -19.24 12.61 3.03
C GLY A 693 -18.15 12.48 4.09
N ASP A 694 -18.55 12.23 5.34
CA ASP A 694 -17.64 12.01 6.47
C ASP A 694 -17.22 10.53 6.60
N SER A 695 -17.17 9.81 5.47
CA SER A 695 -16.78 8.40 5.44
C SER A 695 -15.34 8.23 5.93
N ARG A 696 -15.18 7.49 7.03
CA ARG A 696 -13.86 7.13 7.56
C ARG A 696 -13.01 6.41 6.52
N ALA A 697 -13.61 5.48 5.78
CA ALA A 697 -12.92 4.72 4.75
C ALA A 697 -12.43 5.62 3.61
N ALA A 698 -13.19 6.65 3.24
CA ALA A 698 -12.74 7.65 2.26
C ALA A 698 -11.56 8.45 2.80
N ALA A 699 -11.68 8.96 4.03
CA ALA A 699 -10.64 9.78 4.65
C ALA A 699 -9.30 9.02 4.79
N ASP A 700 -9.36 7.76 5.22
CA ASP A 700 -8.18 6.89 5.33
C ASP A 700 -7.55 6.61 3.97
N LEU A 701 -8.35 6.29 2.94
CA LEU A 701 -7.84 6.04 1.59
C LEU A 701 -7.23 7.31 0.97
N ILE A 702 -7.90 8.45 1.05
CA ILE A 702 -7.39 9.75 0.57
C ILE A 702 -6.05 10.07 1.23
N THR A 703 -5.97 9.91 2.55
CA THR A 703 -4.73 10.15 3.29
C THR A 703 -3.62 9.20 2.86
N MET A 704 -3.93 7.92 2.62
CA MET A 704 -2.95 6.95 2.12
C MET A 704 -2.45 7.30 0.71
N ILE A 705 -3.34 7.75 -0.19
CA ILE A 705 -2.95 8.24 -1.52
C ILE A 705 -2.03 9.46 -1.40
N ALA A 706 -2.37 10.40 -0.52
CA ALA A 706 -1.62 11.64 -0.31
C ALA A 706 -0.19 11.42 0.21
N ARG A 707 0.09 10.30 0.89
CA ARG A 707 1.43 9.98 1.42
C ARG A 707 2.44 9.55 0.35
N TYR A 708 2.00 9.19 -0.85
CA TYR A 708 2.89 8.62 -1.86
C TYR A 708 4.15 9.44 -2.16
N PRO A 709 4.09 10.78 -2.39
CA PRO A 709 5.28 11.58 -2.66
C PRO A 709 6.29 11.57 -1.49
N GLN A 710 5.81 11.57 -0.25
CA GLN A 710 6.67 11.45 0.95
C GLN A 710 7.39 10.10 0.97
N ILE A 711 6.67 9.00 0.72
CA ILE A 711 7.28 7.66 0.65
C ILE A 711 8.35 7.58 -0.44
N VAL A 712 8.14 8.21 -1.60
CA VAL A 712 9.13 8.26 -2.69
C VAL A 712 10.38 9.03 -2.26
N ARG A 713 10.23 10.21 -1.62
CA ARG A 713 11.35 11.01 -1.09
C ARG A 713 12.12 10.28 0.01
N GLU A 714 11.41 9.68 0.96
CA GLU A 714 12.00 8.93 2.07
C GLU A 714 12.75 7.69 1.58
N THR A 715 12.20 6.99 0.60
CA THR A 715 12.82 5.78 0.04
C THR A 715 14.09 6.10 -0.73
N MET A 716 14.21 7.27 -1.36
CA MET A 716 15.49 7.72 -1.93
C MET A 716 16.59 7.85 -0.87
N ARG A 717 16.26 8.16 0.39
CA ARG A 717 17.26 8.26 1.47
C ARG A 717 17.73 6.90 1.97
N THR A 718 16.84 5.92 2.00
CA THR A 718 17.15 4.57 2.51
C THR A 718 17.63 3.61 1.43
N TYR A 719 17.19 3.82 0.18
CA TYR A 719 17.37 2.91 -0.96
C TYR A 719 16.81 1.51 -0.70
N GLU A 720 15.75 1.39 0.11
CA GLU A 720 15.16 0.12 0.53
C GLU A 720 13.81 -0.14 -0.18
N PRO A 721 13.73 -1.13 -1.09
CA PRO A 721 12.49 -1.45 -1.83
C PRO A 721 11.28 -1.75 -0.94
N VAL A 722 11.51 -2.35 0.23
CA VAL A 722 10.48 -2.73 1.20
C VAL A 722 9.59 -1.56 1.63
N ASN A 723 10.10 -0.34 1.56
CA ASN A 723 9.30 0.86 1.87
C ASN A 723 8.16 1.05 0.86
N ILE A 724 8.45 0.90 -0.44
CA ILE A 724 7.45 1.03 -1.51
C ILE A 724 6.51 -0.18 -1.51
N VAL A 725 7.03 -1.40 -1.28
CA VAL A 725 6.19 -2.60 -1.13
C VAL A 725 5.20 -2.43 0.03
N GLY A 726 5.70 -2.06 1.21
CA GLY A 726 4.86 -1.85 2.39
C GLY A 726 3.81 -0.75 2.19
N TYR A 727 4.14 0.31 1.45
CA TYR A 727 3.18 1.32 1.04
C TYR A 727 2.10 0.76 0.10
N ALA A 728 2.51 0.07 -0.97
CA ALA A 728 1.59 -0.49 -1.96
C ALA A 728 0.62 -1.51 -1.35
N MET A 729 1.08 -2.33 -0.41
CA MET A 729 0.23 -3.26 0.36
C MET A 729 -0.79 -2.50 1.21
N LYS A 730 -0.34 -1.50 1.98
CA LYS A 730 -1.24 -0.68 2.81
C LYS A 730 -2.29 0.05 1.97
N LEU A 731 -1.90 0.61 0.82
CA LEU A 731 -2.84 1.23 -0.11
C LEU A 731 -3.87 0.22 -0.62
N SER A 732 -3.44 -0.98 -1.01
CA SER A 732 -4.32 -2.05 -1.48
C SER A 732 -5.31 -2.53 -0.40
N HIS A 733 -4.87 -2.58 0.86
CA HIS A 733 -5.73 -2.87 2.01
C HIS A 733 -6.78 -1.76 2.24
N HIS A 734 -6.39 -0.49 2.20
CA HIS A 734 -7.36 0.62 2.32
C HIS A 734 -8.35 0.66 1.16
N VAL A 735 -7.92 0.34 -0.06
CA VAL A 735 -8.82 0.18 -1.20
C VAL A 735 -9.83 -0.93 -0.92
N SER A 736 -9.36 -2.09 -0.46
CA SER A 736 -10.23 -3.23 -0.15
C SER A 736 -11.28 -2.87 0.91
N GLN A 737 -10.86 -2.21 1.99
CA GLN A 737 -11.74 -1.73 3.06
C GLN A 737 -12.77 -0.71 2.56
N ALA A 738 -12.37 0.25 1.72
CA ALA A 738 -13.30 1.21 1.16
C ALA A 738 -14.34 0.54 0.26
N LEU A 739 -13.94 -0.48 -0.52
CA LEU A 739 -14.84 -1.20 -1.42
C LEU A 739 -15.94 -2.00 -0.71
N GLU A 740 -15.79 -2.29 0.59
CA GLU A 740 -16.83 -2.98 1.37
C GLU A 740 -18.06 -2.09 1.63
N SER A 741 -17.86 -0.77 1.70
CA SER A 741 -18.90 0.19 2.12
C SER A 741 -19.18 1.30 1.09
N MET A 742 -18.28 1.56 0.14
CA MET A 742 -18.36 2.68 -0.80
C MET A 742 -18.52 2.23 -2.25
N TYR A 743 -19.64 1.58 -2.58
CA TYR A 743 -19.93 1.12 -3.93
C TYR A 743 -20.06 2.25 -4.95
N VAL A 744 -19.50 2.08 -6.15
CA VAL A 744 -19.72 3.00 -7.28
C VAL A 744 -20.97 2.60 -8.05
N MET A 745 -21.10 1.31 -8.36
CA MET A 745 -22.25 0.75 -9.07
C MET A 745 -23.53 0.91 -8.25
N GLY A 746 -24.60 1.40 -8.90
CA GLY A 746 -25.91 1.58 -8.27
C GLY A 746 -26.02 2.75 -7.30
N ALA A 747 -24.95 3.55 -7.13
CA ALA A 747 -25.02 4.80 -6.39
C ALA A 747 -25.65 5.91 -7.26
N GLU A 748 -26.18 6.95 -6.61
CA GLU A 748 -26.62 8.16 -7.30
C GLU A 748 -25.45 8.78 -8.09
N LYS A 749 -25.73 9.36 -9.25
CA LYS A 749 -24.71 9.86 -10.21
C LYS A 749 -23.58 10.65 -9.53
N ASN A 750 -23.89 11.67 -8.74
CA ASN A 750 -22.85 12.52 -8.13
C ASN A 750 -22.00 11.76 -7.09
N VAL A 751 -22.61 10.82 -6.36
CA VAL A 751 -21.90 9.94 -5.42
C VAL A 751 -21.01 8.95 -6.18
N ALA A 752 -21.50 8.39 -7.28
CA ALA A 752 -20.74 7.50 -8.15
C ALA A 752 -19.53 8.23 -8.76
N GLU A 753 -19.72 9.44 -9.29
CA GLU A 753 -18.62 10.26 -9.86
C GLU A 753 -17.53 10.55 -8.82
N ALA A 754 -17.90 10.99 -7.61
CA ALA A 754 -16.94 11.28 -6.55
C ALA A 754 -16.15 10.04 -6.11
N ARG A 755 -16.84 8.90 -5.92
CA ARG A 755 -16.20 7.62 -5.54
C ARG A 755 -15.31 7.08 -6.66
N LEU A 756 -15.76 7.18 -7.91
CA LEU A 756 -14.98 6.76 -9.08
C LEU A 756 -13.68 7.55 -9.17
N TYR A 757 -13.71 8.87 -8.97
CA TYR A 757 -12.51 9.70 -9.02
C TYR A 757 -11.52 9.32 -7.90
N MET A 758 -12.01 9.00 -6.69
CA MET A 758 -11.19 8.48 -5.60
C MET A 758 -10.53 7.14 -5.96
N TYR A 759 -11.29 6.17 -6.46
CA TYR A 759 -10.75 4.86 -6.83
C TYR A 759 -9.80 4.92 -8.02
N TRP A 760 -10.08 5.77 -9.00
CA TRP A 760 -9.17 6.05 -10.11
C TRP A 760 -7.84 6.64 -9.59
N SER A 761 -7.91 7.60 -8.67
CA SER A 761 -6.72 8.19 -8.05
C SER A 761 -5.90 7.16 -7.26
N ALA A 762 -6.58 6.24 -6.56
CA ALA A 762 -5.94 5.11 -5.89
C ALA A 762 -5.26 4.17 -6.89
N ARG A 763 -5.90 3.87 -8.02
CA ARG A 763 -5.38 3.01 -9.08
C ARG A 763 -4.11 3.58 -9.70
N VAL A 764 -4.14 4.86 -10.08
CA VAL A 764 -2.98 5.57 -10.65
C VAL A 764 -1.81 5.52 -9.66
N THR A 765 -2.07 5.82 -8.40
CA THR A 765 -1.05 5.83 -7.35
C THR A 765 -0.47 4.43 -7.11
N LEU A 766 -1.30 3.39 -7.02
CA LEU A 766 -0.86 2.01 -6.91
C LEU A 766 -0.03 1.58 -8.12
N GLY A 767 -0.49 1.91 -9.34
CA GLY A 767 0.23 1.64 -10.57
C GLY A 767 1.61 2.30 -10.60
N ASN A 768 1.74 3.54 -10.12
CA ASN A 768 3.03 4.22 -10.02
C ASN A 768 3.96 3.54 -9.01
N ALA A 769 3.45 3.16 -7.82
CA ALA A 769 4.22 2.43 -6.83
C ALA A 769 4.72 1.08 -7.36
N MET A 770 3.87 0.36 -8.10
CA MET A 770 4.22 -0.89 -8.77
C MET A 770 5.30 -0.69 -9.85
N ARG A 771 5.19 0.36 -10.67
CA ARG A 771 6.19 0.67 -11.72
C ARG A 771 7.56 1.02 -11.14
N LEU A 772 7.63 1.70 -9.99
CA LEU A 772 8.91 1.93 -9.30
C LEU A 772 9.63 0.62 -8.98
N LEU A 773 8.86 -0.43 -8.65
CA LEU A 773 9.35 -1.78 -8.36
C LEU A 773 9.60 -2.62 -9.63
N ASN A 774 9.56 -2.03 -10.83
CA ASN A 774 9.68 -2.70 -12.15
C ASN A 774 8.52 -3.65 -12.48
N LEU A 775 7.35 -3.48 -11.85
CA LEU A 775 6.16 -4.24 -12.19
C LEU A 775 5.40 -3.58 -13.34
N LYS A 776 4.76 -4.40 -14.17
CA LYS A 776 3.77 -3.98 -15.17
C LYS A 776 2.36 -4.17 -14.59
N PRO A 777 1.66 -3.09 -14.15
CA PRO A 777 0.33 -3.22 -13.56
C PRO A 777 -0.67 -3.76 -14.59
N GLN A 778 -1.36 -4.85 -14.24
CA GLN A 778 -2.32 -5.51 -15.14
C GLN A 778 -3.71 -4.90 -15.01
N GLU A 779 -4.41 -4.76 -16.14
CA GLU A 779 -5.79 -4.28 -16.15
C GLU A 779 -6.83 -5.39 -15.94
N ARG A 780 -6.46 -6.62 -16.28
CA ARG A 780 -7.23 -7.86 -16.12
C ARG A 780 -6.26 -8.97 -15.70
N MET A 781 -6.76 -9.90 -14.90
CA MET A 781 -6.07 -11.14 -14.51
C MET A 781 -7.06 -12.20 -14.07
#